data_AF-A0A2T1G2L8-F1
#
_entry.id   AF-A0A2T1G2L8-F1
#
_cell.length_a   1.000
_cell.length_b   1.000
_cell.length_c   1.000
_cell.angle_alpha   90.00
_cell.angle_beta   90.00
_cell.angle_gamma   90.00
#
_symmetry.space_group_name_H-M   'P 1'
#
loop_
_entity.id
_entity.type
_entity.pdbx_description
1 polymer ?
#
loop_
_entity_poly.entity_id
_entity_poly.type
_entity_poly.pdbx_seq_one_letter_code
_entity_poly.pdbx_strand_id
1 'polypeptide(L)'
;MAGPSPDGLSYLLDNNPNSLTLTPGFLTPYPNGLFALGGNDFIVGSSDADRLNGDNGNDRLLGDGNSDTLFGGVGNDLLNGGTGNDFLFGNSGSDTLQGGRGDDALYGGRGNDVLVGDGGTDTLTGGLGSDTFVLRSDTAVSDPAAADIITDFNSFVDAIGLTDNLTEADLILEEISIAPGISNTLIKISQSNAILGLVANASPQNLSGTFISASSVLGNQLSQARDLGVLSGTQTIADSVSNARPDDLYRFTLQANSDFKLAVSGLTADVDVALIKDINGDNSIDFTDIIASAQESGLSPESIDIDGLAAGTYYVRIYQFQGNTNFTLNLSATPPTISDNSASNLPGFDTRFGFGLVNAAAAVAAAQGSPTFPDVPNLGGDDWGRDLIKAPEVWAKGLTGDGIVVAVIDSGIDYNHPDLIGNIWSNVGETGVDSAGRNKASNGVDDDGNGFVDDFRGWDFVNNDNDPMDDNSHGTHISGLVAAKRDGVGITGTAPTAKIMPLKILDRTGVGKIRDEINAINYAAANGARVINVSLGGQQLNNEELSVIRAAEAKGAIVISAAGNDARPQVDYPARFANEVGIAVGAVSRNGLFADFSNRAGAELLSYFVAPGGDGGRADAGDIYSTVPLSQPGIPYRYFAGTSMGVPHVAGTIALMLQANPNLTAAQIKQILAETANQTV
;
A
#
# COMPACT_ATOMS: atom_id res chain seq x y z
N MET A 1 20.72 -25.10 11.85
CA MET A 1 21.13 -24.67 10.51
C MET A 1 19.88 -24.58 9.68
N ALA A 2 19.45 -23.37 9.37
CA ALA A 2 18.35 -23.16 8.44
C ALA A 2 18.75 -23.60 7.02
N GLY A 3 17.81 -24.20 6.29
CA GLY A 3 18.00 -24.64 4.92
C GLY A 3 17.13 -25.84 4.53
N PRO A 4 17.30 -26.35 3.30
CA PRO A 4 16.53 -27.48 2.80
C PRO A 4 16.67 -28.74 3.67
N SER A 5 15.57 -29.46 3.84
CA SER A 5 15.56 -30.80 4.44
C SER A 5 16.43 -31.78 3.63
N PRO A 6 16.87 -32.91 4.21
CA PRO A 6 17.71 -33.89 3.51
C PRO A 6 17.09 -34.47 2.22
N ASP A 7 15.76 -34.53 2.13
CA ASP A 7 15.02 -34.92 0.92
C ASP A 7 14.71 -33.75 -0.02
N GLY A 8 15.01 -32.52 0.39
CA GLY A 8 14.83 -31.29 -0.36
C GLY A 8 13.37 -30.85 -0.50
N LEU A 9 12.44 -31.45 0.26
CA LEU A 9 11.00 -31.18 0.12
C LEU A 9 10.48 -30.11 1.10
N SER A 10 11.23 -29.79 2.14
CA SER A 10 10.89 -28.77 3.15
C SER A 10 12.02 -27.76 3.29
N TYR A 11 11.69 -26.55 3.72
CA TYR A 11 12.66 -25.60 4.27
C TYR A 11 12.62 -25.70 5.80
N LEU A 12 13.75 -26.01 6.42
CA LEU A 12 13.85 -26.14 7.87
C LEU A 12 14.52 -24.87 8.41
N LEU A 13 14.00 -24.30 9.49
CA LEU A 13 14.75 -23.34 10.30
C LEU A 13 15.58 -24.11 11.35
N ASP A 14 16.03 -23.44 12.41
CA ASP A 14 16.77 -24.11 13.47
C ASP A 14 16.03 -24.05 14.80
N ASN A 15 16.53 -24.75 15.84
CA ASN A 15 15.82 -24.83 17.12
C ASN A 15 15.98 -23.57 17.99
N ASN A 16 16.20 -22.40 17.39
CA ASN A 16 16.22 -21.11 18.08
C ASN A 16 15.08 -20.24 17.54
N PRO A 17 14.60 -19.25 18.32
CA PRO A 17 13.69 -18.23 17.82
C PRO A 17 14.17 -17.60 16.50
N ASN A 18 13.26 -17.47 15.56
CA ASN A 18 13.49 -16.95 14.22
C ASN A 18 12.45 -15.90 13.85
N SER A 19 12.86 -14.88 13.10
CA SER A 19 11.96 -13.90 12.48
C SER A 19 12.18 -13.93 10.97
N LEU A 20 11.15 -14.23 10.19
CA LEU A 20 11.26 -14.43 8.75
C LEU A 20 10.01 -13.95 8.01
N THR A 21 10.22 -13.16 6.95
CA THR A 21 9.17 -12.81 5.97
C THR A 21 9.48 -13.46 4.63
N LEU A 22 8.50 -14.19 4.09
CA LEU A 22 8.63 -14.88 2.82
C LEU A 22 8.36 -13.92 1.65
N THR A 23 9.08 -14.12 0.55
CA THR A 23 8.78 -13.45 -0.73
C THR A 23 8.06 -14.43 -1.65
N PRO A 24 7.18 -13.95 -2.55
CA PRO A 24 6.52 -14.81 -3.52
C PRO A 24 7.51 -15.70 -4.27
N GLY A 25 7.17 -16.98 -4.37
CA GLY A 25 7.96 -18.03 -5.00
C GLY A 25 8.96 -18.72 -4.08
N PHE A 26 9.19 -18.24 -2.85
CA PHE A 26 10.21 -18.79 -1.94
C PHE A 26 10.00 -20.28 -1.64
N LEU A 27 8.76 -20.68 -1.33
CA LEU A 27 8.42 -22.07 -1.02
C LEU A 27 8.14 -22.96 -2.24
N THR A 28 8.20 -22.42 -3.47
CA THR A 28 7.99 -23.20 -4.70
C THR A 28 8.82 -24.49 -4.78
N PRO A 29 10.10 -24.52 -4.36
CA PRO A 29 10.91 -25.74 -4.38
C PRO A 29 10.57 -26.74 -3.26
N TYR A 30 9.81 -26.31 -2.24
CA TYR A 30 9.58 -27.03 -0.99
C TYR A 30 8.09 -27.35 -0.84
N PRO A 31 7.58 -28.42 -1.50
CA PRO A 31 6.15 -28.74 -1.51
C PRO A 31 5.58 -29.09 -0.13
N ASN A 32 6.42 -29.41 0.86
CA ASN A 32 5.98 -29.62 2.24
C ASN A 32 5.99 -28.31 3.06
N GLY A 33 6.51 -27.22 2.51
CA GLY A 33 6.57 -25.91 3.14
C GLY A 33 7.75 -25.72 4.10
N LEU A 34 7.56 -24.79 5.04
CA LEU A 34 8.53 -24.36 6.03
C LEU A 34 8.24 -24.95 7.41
N PHE A 35 9.29 -25.38 8.11
CA PHE A 35 9.25 -25.93 9.47
C PHE A 35 10.21 -25.15 10.35
N ALA A 36 9.70 -24.48 11.39
CA ALA A 36 10.48 -23.66 12.29
C ALA A 36 11.24 -24.49 13.35
N LEU A 37 10.84 -25.76 13.55
CA LEU A 37 11.42 -26.74 14.46
C LEU A 37 11.27 -26.41 15.95
N GLY A 38 11.90 -25.36 16.42
CA GLY A 38 11.69 -24.94 17.80
C GLY A 38 12.28 -23.59 18.14
N GLY A 39 11.79 -22.97 19.19
CA GLY A 39 11.98 -21.54 19.41
C GLY A 39 10.62 -20.87 19.42
N ASN A 40 10.57 -19.58 19.75
CA ASN A 40 9.35 -18.80 19.56
C ASN A 40 9.54 -18.04 18.26
N ASP A 41 8.92 -18.52 17.19
CA ASP A 41 9.18 -18.09 15.84
C ASP A 41 8.13 -17.08 15.37
N PHE A 42 8.55 -16.08 14.61
CA PHE A 42 7.68 -15.13 13.93
C PHE A 42 7.86 -15.27 12.42
N ILE A 43 6.87 -15.85 11.77
CA ILE A 43 6.90 -16.12 10.34
C ILE A 43 5.74 -15.40 9.67
N VAL A 44 6.08 -14.60 8.66
CA VAL A 44 5.13 -13.96 7.76
C VAL A 44 5.24 -14.64 6.40
N GLY A 45 4.13 -15.16 5.91
CA GLY A 45 3.96 -15.73 4.58
C GLY A 45 4.09 -14.68 3.49
N SER A 46 3.71 -15.07 2.29
CA SER A 46 3.79 -14.27 1.08
C SER A 46 2.42 -14.15 0.42
N SER A 47 2.36 -13.51 -0.73
CA SER A 47 1.13 -13.50 -1.52
C SER A 47 0.84 -14.82 -2.25
N ASP A 48 1.56 -15.91 -1.96
CA ASP A 48 1.35 -17.23 -2.54
C ASP A 48 0.73 -18.17 -1.51
N ALA A 49 0.10 -19.26 -1.94
CA ALA A 49 -0.36 -20.31 -1.04
C ALA A 49 0.82 -20.99 -0.31
N ASP A 50 0.94 -20.72 0.99
CA ASP A 50 2.05 -21.11 1.84
C ASP A 50 1.68 -22.24 2.81
N ARG A 51 2.71 -23.01 3.20
CA ARG A 51 2.60 -24.06 4.21
C ARG A 51 3.62 -23.80 5.30
N LEU A 52 3.17 -23.38 6.47
CA LEU A 52 4.02 -22.97 7.58
C LEU A 52 3.76 -23.83 8.82
N ASN A 53 4.81 -24.25 9.51
CA ASN A 53 4.73 -25.03 10.74
C ASN A 53 5.71 -24.48 11.79
N GLY A 54 5.21 -24.06 12.96
CA GLY A 54 6.01 -23.57 14.10
C GLY A 54 6.73 -24.67 14.88
N ASP A 55 6.19 -25.89 14.86
CA ASP A 55 6.68 -27.06 15.60
C ASP A 55 6.71 -26.89 17.14
N ASN A 56 7.76 -26.34 17.78
CA ASN A 56 7.83 -26.24 19.26
C ASN A 56 8.18 -24.84 19.74
N GLY A 57 7.25 -24.23 20.46
CA GLY A 57 7.42 -22.96 21.15
C GLY A 57 6.13 -22.18 21.05
N ASN A 58 6.18 -20.90 21.42
CA ASN A 58 5.03 -20.03 21.27
C ASN A 58 5.24 -19.21 19.99
N ASP A 59 4.69 -19.71 18.90
CA ASP A 59 4.95 -19.23 17.55
C ASP A 59 3.88 -18.23 17.10
N ARG A 60 4.26 -17.35 16.18
CA ARG A 60 3.37 -16.42 15.50
C ARG A 60 3.50 -16.61 14.00
N LEU A 61 2.46 -17.15 13.37
CA LEU A 61 2.42 -17.47 11.95
C LEU A 61 1.34 -16.62 11.27
N LEU A 62 1.74 -15.83 10.27
CA LEU A 62 0.83 -15.04 9.43
C LEU A 62 0.89 -15.58 8.00
N GLY A 63 -0.24 -15.92 7.38
CA GLY A 63 -0.30 -16.45 6.01
C GLY A 63 -0.16 -15.39 4.91
N ASP A 64 -0.73 -14.20 5.15
CA ASP A 64 -0.82 -13.06 4.21
C ASP A 64 -1.88 -13.26 3.11
N GLY A 65 -1.54 -13.84 1.95
CA GLY A 65 -2.50 -13.93 0.84
C GLY A 65 -2.52 -15.25 0.08
N ASN A 66 -3.69 -15.57 -0.49
CA ASN A 66 -4.09 -16.89 -1.02
C ASN A 66 -4.37 -17.93 0.09
N SER A 67 -4.75 -19.14 -0.31
CA SER A 67 -5.10 -20.22 0.61
C SER A 67 -3.88 -20.87 1.26
N ASP A 68 -3.71 -20.60 2.55
CA ASP A 68 -2.58 -21.05 3.35
C ASP A 68 -2.90 -22.27 4.21
N THR A 69 -1.85 -22.92 4.70
CA THR A 69 -1.97 -23.90 5.78
C THR A 69 -0.95 -23.63 6.86
N LEU A 70 -1.44 -23.31 8.06
CA LEU A 70 -0.63 -22.94 9.22
C LEU A 70 -0.78 -23.99 10.33
N PHE A 71 0.34 -24.42 10.89
CA PHE A 71 0.40 -25.31 12.05
C PHE A 71 1.17 -24.62 13.17
N GLY A 72 0.55 -24.35 14.31
CA GLY A 72 1.21 -23.79 15.50
C GLY A 72 2.21 -24.79 16.06
N GLY A 73 1.69 -25.89 16.61
CA GLY A 73 2.51 -27.01 17.04
C GLY A 73 2.38 -27.23 18.54
N VAL A 74 3.49 -27.15 19.26
CA VAL A 74 3.52 -27.31 20.73
C VAL A 74 3.90 -25.99 21.37
N GLY A 75 2.98 -25.42 22.14
CA GLY A 75 3.13 -24.15 22.83
C GLY A 75 1.90 -23.29 22.55
N ASN A 76 1.89 -22.07 23.06
CA ASN A 76 0.75 -21.18 22.92
C ASN A 76 0.96 -20.28 21.70
N ASP A 77 0.30 -20.60 20.60
CA ASP A 77 0.59 -20.05 19.29
C ASP A 77 -0.44 -18.97 18.87
N LEU A 78 -0.01 -18.06 17.99
CA LEU A 78 -0.86 -17.08 17.32
C LEU A 78 -0.83 -17.31 15.81
N LEU A 79 -1.95 -17.74 15.24
CA LEU A 79 -2.08 -18.01 13.81
C LEU A 79 -3.06 -17.03 13.19
N ASN A 80 -2.68 -16.42 12.07
CA ASN A 80 -3.56 -15.59 11.24
C ASN A 80 -3.47 -16.03 9.78
N GLY A 81 -4.58 -16.46 9.18
CA GLY A 81 -4.63 -16.92 7.79
C GLY A 81 -4.40 -15.78 6.80
N GLY A 82 -5.11 -14.68 6.97
CA GLY A 82 -4.95 -13.49 6.16
C GLY A 82 -6.06 -13.37 5.12
N THR A 83 -5.74 -13.48 3.84
CA THR A 83 -6.75 -13.46 2.77
C THR A 83 -6.69 -14.74 1.95
N GLY A 84 -7.80 -15.46 1.81
CA GLY A 84 -7.80 -16.76 1.17
C GLY A 84 -8.75 -17.70 1.88
N ASN A 85 -8.80 -18.94 1.44
CA ASN A 85 -9.50 -19.99 2.18
C ASN A 85 -8.44 -20.82 2.90
N ASP A 86 -8.27 -20.61 4.19
CA ASP A 86 -7.11 -21.02 4.95
C ASP A 86 -7.40 -22.21 5.87
N PHE A 87 -6.34 -22.94 6.21
CA PHE A 87 -6.39 -24.04 7.16
C PHE A 87 -5.46 -23.77 8.34
N LEU A 88 -6.01 -23.52 9.52
CA LEU A 88 -5.25 -23.20 10.73
C LEU A 88 -5.39 -24.32 11.77
N PHE A 89 -4.26 -24.79 12.28
CA PHE A 89 -4.18 -25.82 13.32
C PHE A 89 -3.32 -25.33 14.48
N GLY A 90 -3.92 -25.02 15.64
CA GLY A 90 -3.18 -24.65 16.86
C GLY A 90 -2.34 -25.82 17.39
N ASN A 91 -2.97 -27.00 17.42
CA ASN A 91 -2.43 -28.28 17.89
C ASN A 91 -2.38 -28.41 19.42
N SER A 92 -1.30 -28.03 20.10
CA SER A 92 -1.14 -28.28 21.54
C SER A 92 -0.66 -27.05 22.28
N GLY A 93 -1.56 -26.40 22.99
CA GLY A 93 -1.31 -25.26 23.84
C GLY A 93 -2.59 -24.44 23.98
N SER A 94 -2.48 -23.23 24.49
CA SER A 94 -3.61 -22.30 24.49
C SER A 94 -3.40 -21.32 23.34
N ASP A 95 -4.02 -21.64 22.21
CA ASP A 95 -3.73 -21.02 20.93
C ASP A 95 -4.75 -19.94 20.59
N THR A 96 -4.37 -18.99 19.74
CA THR A 96 -5.26 -17.98 19.16
C THR A 96 -5.21 -18.10 17.65
N LEU A 97 -6.34 -18.44 17.04
CA LEU A 97 -6.49 -18.66 15.61
C LEU A 97 -7.45 -17.62 15.04
N GLN A 98 -7.01 -16.93 13.99
CA GLN A 98 -7.77 -15.95 13.25
C GLN A 98 -7.78 -16.33 11.76
N GLY A 99 -8.94 -16.61 11.18
CA GLY A 99 -9.07 -16.99 9.77
C GLY A 99 -8.70 -15.83 8.86
N GLY A 100 -9.43 -14.74 8.99
CA GLY A 100 -9.20 -13.53 8.21
C GLY A 100 -10.31 -13.36 7.17
N ARG A 101 -9.96 -13.19 5.90
CA ARG A 101 -10.95 -13.06 4.81
C ARG A 101 -10.97 -14.31 3.95
N GLY A 102 -12.14 -14.91 3.80
CA GLY A 102 -12.43 -16.05 2.94
C GLY A 102 -13.04 -17.18 3.75
N ASP A 103 -13.26 -18.34 3.13
CA ASP A 103 -13.92 -19.46 3.84
C ASP A 103 -12.86 -20.33 4.51
N ASP A 104 -12.67 -20.16 5.82
CA ASP A 104 -11.56 -20.73 6.58
C ASP A 104 -11.94 -21.94 7.42
N ALA A 105 -10.95 -22.77 7.74
CA ALA A 105 -11.10 -23.92 8.63
C ALA A 105 -10.09 -23.85 9.79
N LEU A 106 -10.60 -23.59 11.00
CA LEU A 106 -9.81 -23.41 12.21
C LEU A 106 -10.00 -24.60 13.16
N TYR A 107 -8.87 -25.14 13.63
CA TYR A 107 -8.80 -26.25 14.57
C TYR A 107 -7.89 -25.88 15.74
N GLY A 108 -8.46 -25.60 16.93
CA GLY A 108 -7.71 -25.25 18.14
C GLY A 108 -6.79 -26.39 18.58
N GLY A 109 -7.40 -27.54 18.90
CA GLY A 109 -6.66 -28.77 19.19
C GLY A 109 -6.72 -29.15 20.65
N ARG A 110 -5.62 -29.03 21.38
CA ARG A 110 -5.53 -29.34 22.81
C ARG A 110 -5.13 -28.10 23.59
N GLY A 111 -5.93 -27.76 24.58
CA GLY A 111 -5.71 -26.65 25.48
C GLY A 111 -6.87 -25.67 25.34
N ASN A 112 -6.73 -24.46 25.87
CA ASN A 112 -7.84 -23.51 25.90
C ASN A 112 -7.66 -22.51 24.78
N ASP A 113 -8.38 -22.71 23.68
CA ASP A 113 -8.13 -22.01 22.44
C ASP A 113 -9.11 -20.87 22.19
N VAL A 114 -8.69 -19.88 21.41
CA VAL A 114 -9.52 -18.77 20.94
C VAL A 114 -9.60 -18.85 19.43
N LEU A 115 -10.80 -18.97 18.88
CA LEU A 115 -11.04 -19.11 17.44
C LEU A 115 -11.90 -17.97 16.93
N VAL A 116 -11.41 -17.27 15.90
CA VAL A 116 -12.08 -16.14 15.24
C VAL A 116 -12.10 -16.43 13.74
N GLY A 117 -13.29 -16.62 13.16
CA GLY A 117 -13.43 -16.81 11.70
C GLY A 117 -13.10 -15.53 10.92
N ASP A 118 -13.60 -14.40 11.43
CA ASP A 118 -13.68 -13.12 10.73
C ASP A 118 -14.64 -13.18 9.53
N GLY A 119 -14.17 -12.89 8.32
CA GLY A 119 -15.01 -12.59 7.17
C GLY A 119 -15.07 -13.73 6.18
N GLY A 120 -16.15 -14.50 6.17
CA GLY A 120 -16.39 -15.56 5.20
C GLY A 120 -17.41 -16.54 5.75
N THR A 121 -17.41 -17.77 5.24
CA THR A 121 -18.16 -18.87 5.86
C THR A 121 -17.20 -19.83 6.53
N ASP A 122 -16.94 -19.61 7.82
CA ASP A 122 -15.85 -20.29 8.50
C ASP A 122 -16.30 -21.55 9.24
N THR A 123 -15.39 -22.52 9.37
CA THR A 123 -15.59 -23.74 10.18
C THR A 123 -14.67 -23.72 11.38
N LEU A 124 -15.24 -23.65 12.57
CA LEU A 124 -14.50 -23.54 13.84
C LEU A 124 -14.65 -24.83 14.66
N THR A 125 -13.51 -25.39 15.08
CA THR A 125 -13.44 -26.62 15.90
C THR A 125 -12.48 -26.38 17.06
N GLY A 126 -12.98 -26.32 18.29
CA GLY A 126 -12.16 -26.01 19.48
C GLY A 126 -11.27 -27.18 19.87
N GLY A 127 -11.84 -28.38 19.94
CA GLY A 127 -11.14 -29.59 20.33
C GLY A 127 -11.24 -29.90 21.83
N LEU A 128 -10.08 -30.10 22.47
CA LEU A 128 -9.99 -30.50 23.87
C LEU A 128 -9.58 -29.31 24.74
N GLY A 129 -10.51 -28.76 25.50
CA GLY A 129 -10.19 -27.81 26.56
C GLY A 129 -11.40 -26.97 26.92
N SER A 130 -11.16 -25.72 27.30
CA SER A 130 -12.19 -24.71 27.47
C SER A 130 -11.96 -23.64 26.42
N ASP A 131 -12.70 -23.75 25.33
CA ASP A 131 -12.44 -22.96 24.11
C ASP A 131 -13.39 -21.77 24.04
N THR A 132 -12.94 -20.71 23.37
CA THR A 132 -13.78 -19.55 23.06
C THR A 132 -13.91 -19.36 21.56
N PHE A 133 -15.14 -19.45 21.08
CA PHE A 133 -15.49 -19.15 19.70
C PHE A 133 -16.00 -17.71 19.62
N VAL A 134 -15.31 -16.85 18.89
CA VAL A 134 -15.67 -15.44 18.76
C VAL A 134 -16.53 -15.25 17.53
N LEU A 135 -17.74 -14.73 17.74
CA LEU A 135 -18.65 -14.33 16.66
C LEU A 135 -18.75 -12.81 16.63
N ARG A 136 -18.46 -12.22 15.48
CA ARG A 136 -18.39 -10.77 15.33
C ARG A 136 -19.65 -10.20 14.68
N SER A 137 -20.12 -9.06 15.16
CA SER A 137 -21.29 -8.39 14.57
C SER A 137 -21.03 -7.70 13.24
N ASP A 138 -19.79 -7.33 12.94
CA ASP A 138 -19.40 -6.73 11.66
C ASP A 138 -19.32 -7.73 10.50
N THR A 139 -19.25 -9.03 10.81
CA THR A 139 -19.26 -10.14 9.83
C THR A 139 -20.59 -10.89 9.81
N ALA A 140 -21.59 -10.44 10.57
CA ALA A 140 -22.91 -11.06 10.62
C ALA A 140 -23.63 -11.03 9.25
N VAL A 141 -24.24 -12.16 8.89
CA VAL A 141 -24.86 -12.36 7.56
C VAL A 141 -26.38 -12.43 7.62
N SER A 142 -27.06 -12.38 6.47
CA SER A 142 -28.52 -12.58 6.38
C SER A 142 -28.92 -14.01 5.98
N ASP A 143 -28.00 -14.77 5.40
CA ASP A 143 -28.23 -16.14 4.92
C ASP A 143 -27.58 -17.15 5.87
N PRO A 144 -28.33 -18.10 6.47
CA PRO A 144 -27.76 -19.15 7.32
C PRO A 144 -26.70 -20.01 6.64
N ALA A 145 -26.70 -20.10 5.30
CA ALA A 145 -25.71 -20.87 4.56
C ALA A 145 -24.35 -20.18 4.44
N ALA A 146 -24.28 -18.88 4.75
CA ALA A 146 -23.07 -18.06 4.71
C ALA A 146 -22.57 -17.69 6.12
N ALA A 147 -23.12 -18.33 7.16
CA ALA A 147 -22.77 -18.06 8.54
C ALA A 147 -21.70 -19.04 9.03
N ASP A 148 -20.83 -18.58 9.90
CA ASP A 148 -19.82 -19.42 10.54
C ASP A 148 -20.44 -20.60 11.28
N ILE A 149 -19.70 -21.70 11.32
CA ILE A 149 -20.14 -22.97 11.88
C ILE A 149 -19.20 -23.40 12.99
N ILE A 150 -19.70 -23.42 14.22
CA ILE A 150 -19.04 -24.04 15.36
C ILE A 150 -19.43 -25.53 15.40
N THR A 151 -18.44 -26.43 15.33
CA THR A 151 -18.72 -27.85 15.04
C THR A 151 -18.78 -28.76 16.27
N ASP A 152 -18.11 -28.41 17.37
CA ASP A 152 -17.90 -29.28 18.53
C ASP A 152 -18.17 -28.64 19.90
N PHE A 153 -18.93 -27.54 19.92
CA PHE A 153 -19.24 -26.77 21.13
C PHE A 153 -19.69 -27.63 22.32
N ASN A 154 -19.00 -27.51 23.44
CA ASN A 154 -19.28 -28.17 24.70
C ASN A 154 -19.69 -27.17 25.78
N SER A 155 -21.00 -27.08 26.02
CA SER A 155 -21.62 -26.13 26.96
C SER A 155 -21.13 -26.19 28.42
N PHE A 156 -20.35 -27.20 28.81
CA PHE A 156 -19.80 -27.30 30.16
C PHE A 156 -18.47 -26.57 30.33
N VAL A 157 -17.76 -26.29 29.24
CA VAL A 157 -16.39 -25.78 29.26
C VAL A 157 -16.18 -24.63 28.27
N ASP A 158 -16.87 -24.64 27.14
CA ASP A 158 -16.68 -23.65 26.08
C ASP A 158 -17.56 -22.41 26.28
N ALA A 159 -17.13 -21.32 25.66
CA ALA A 159 -17.83 -20.07 25.63
C ALA A 159 -17.95 -19.50 24.22
N ILE A 160 -18.95 -18.65 24.02
CA ILE A 160 -19.10 -17.87 22.79
C ILE A 160 -18.82 -16.41 23.11
N GLY A 161 -17.77 -15.87 22.51
CA GLY A 161 -17.39 -14.46 22.62
C GLY A 161 -18.21 -13.59 21.66
N LEU A 162 -18.79 -12.50 22.16
CA LEU A 162 -19.52 -11.53 21.36
C LEU A 162 -18.80 -10.17 21.32
N THR A 163 -18.70 -9.56 20.13
CA THR A 163 -18.14 -8.21 19.94
C THR A 163 -19.20 -7.10 20.09
N ASP A 164 -18.79 -5.83 19.92
CA ASP A 164 -19.65 -4.64 19.94
C ASP A 164 -20.54 -4.46 21.18
N ASN A 165 -20.07 -4.97 22.32
CA ASN A 165 -20.82 -4.99 23.59
C ASN A 165 -22.16 -5.73 23.50
N LEU A 166 -22.34 -6.61 22.52
CA LEU A 166 -23.49 -7.50 22.48
C LEU A 166 -23.49 -8.41 23.70
N THR A 167 -24.69 -8.66 24.23
CA THR A 167 -24.92 -9.59 25.35
C THR A 167 -25.91 -10.66 24.93
N GLU A 168 -26.03 -11.74 25.71
CA GLU A 168 -27.04 -12.79 25.46
C GLU A 168 -28.47 -12.22 25.37
N ALA A 169 -28.77 -11.14 26.09
CA ALA A 169 -30.09 -10.49 26.05
C ALA A 169 -30.40 -9.83 24.69
N ASP A 170 -29.37 -9.57 23.88
CA ASP A 170 -29.49 -8.98 22.55
C ASP A 170 -29.69 -10.05 21.47
N LEU A 171 -29.67 -11.34 21.82
CA LEU A 171 -29.70 -12.46 20.88
C LEU A 171 -31.07 -13.15 20.75
N ILE A 172 -31.30 -13.73 19.58
CA ILE A 172 -32.34 -14.72 19.30
C ILE A 172 -31.62 -16.03 19.00
N LEU A 173 -31.89 -17.07 19.80
CA LEU A 173 -31.42 -18.43 19.59
C LEU A 173 -32.51 -19.24 18.89
N GLU A 174 -32.33 -19.49 17.60
CA GLU A 174 -33.31 -20.19 16.74
C GLU A 174 -32.88 -21.66 16.54
N GLU A 175 -33.68 -22.60 17.04
CA GLU A 175 -33.42 -24.03 16.84
C GLU A 175 -33.74 -24.44 15.40
N ILE A 176 -32.77 -25.09 14.73
CA ILE A 176 -32.90 -25.64 13.39
C ILE A 176 -32.63 -27.14 13.45
N SER A 177 -33.64 -27.95 13.12
CA SER A 177 -33.49 -29.41 12.99
C SER A 177 -33.28 -29.80 11.53
N ILE A 178 -32.07 -30.29 11.21
CA ILE A 178 -31.75 -30.84 9.88
C ILE A 178 -31.96 -32.37 9.82
N ALA A 179 -32.06 -33.05 10.98
CA ALA A 179 -32.39 -34.47 11.08
C ALA A 179 -33.04 -34.79 12.45
N PRO A 180 -33.87 -35.85 12.56
CA PRO A 180 -34.48 -36.24 13.83
C PRO A 180 -33.43 -36.54 14.91
N GLY A 181 -33.49 -35.81 16.03
CA GLY A 181 -32.58 -36.00 17.17
C GLY A 181 -31.26 -35.22 17.09
N ILE A 182 -31.05 -34.41 16.04
CA ILE A 182 -29.95 -33.44 15.94
C ILE A 182 -30.56 -32.04 15.90
N SER A 183 -30.25 -31.25 16.92
CA SER A 183 -30.63 -29.84 17.00
C SER A 183 -29.39 -29.00 16.74
N ASN A 184 -29.47 -28.08 15.79
CA ASN A 184 -28.51 -26.99 15.64
C ASN A 184 -29.14 -25.70 16.15
N THR A 185 -28.33 -24.72 16.52
CA THR A 185 -28.83 -23.42 16.94
C THR A 185 -28.21 -22.32 16.09
N LEU A 186 -29.06 -21.51 15.48
CA LEU A 186 -28.68 -20.28 14.80
C LEU A 186 -28.71 -19.13 15.81
N ILE A 187 -27.60 -18.38 15.89
CA ILE A 187 -27.45 -17.24 16.78
C ILE A 187 -27.69 -15.98 15.96
N LYS A 188 -28.67 -15.16 16.37
CA LYS A 188 -29.07 -13.96 15.60
C LYS A 188 -29.13 -12.75 16.51
N ILE A 189 -28.85 -11.58 15.96
CA ILE A 189 -29.03 -10.30 16.65
C ILE A 189 -30.52 -9.94 16.63
N SER A 190 -31.13 -9.72 17.79
CA SER A 190 -32.57 -9.46 17.93
C SER A 190 -33.06 -8.23 17.17
N GLN A 191 -32.23 -7.19 17.06
CA GLN A 191 -32.60 -5.91 16.45
C GLN A 191 -32.58 -5.94 14.91
N SER A 192 -31.59 -6.62 14.33
CA SER A 192 -31.37 -6.66 12.87
C SER A 192 -31.81 -7.98 12.25
N ASN A 193 -31.99 -9.03 13.05
CA ASN A 193 -32.15 -10.42 12.62
C ASN A 193 -30.96 -10.96 11.81
N ALA A 194 -29.82 -10.26 11.84
CA ALA A 194 -28.56 -10.73 11.27
C ALA A 194 -28.06 -11.94 12.06
N ILE A 195 -27.39 -12.86 11.37
CA ILE A 195 -26.94 -14.15 11.87
C ILE A 195 -25.46 -14.00 12.21
N LEU A 196 -25.11 -14.26 13.47
CA LEU A 196 -23.74 -14.26 13.97
C LEU A 196 -23.03 -15.59 13.70
N GLY A 197 -23.77 -16.69 13.68
CA GLY A 197 -23.19 -18.02 13.49
C GLY A 197 -24.19 -19.14 13.77
N LEU A 198 -23.77 -20.36 13.45
CA LEU A 198 -24.49 -21.59 13.68
C LEU A 198 -23.67 -22.50 14.59
N VAL A 199 -24.29 -23.02 15.65
CA VAL A 199 -23.69 -24.05 16.49
C VAL A 199 -24.29 -25.40 16.13
N ALA A 200 -23.45 -26.30 15.64
CA ALA A 200 -23.85 -27.64 15.25
C ALA A 200 -24.10 -28.49 16.50
N ASN A 201 -25.12 -29.36 16.44
CA ASN A 201 -25.45 -30.33 17.49
C ASN A 201 -25.72 -29.72 18.89
N ALA A 202 -26.05 -28.43 18.97
CA ALA A 202 -26.44 -27.75 20.19
C ALA A 202 -27.87 -27.21 20.09
N SER A 203 -28.69 -27.43 21.12
CA SER A 203 -29.99 -26.77 21.29
C SER A 203 -29.83 -25.37 21.91
N PRO A 204 -30.82 -24.47 21.81
CA PRO A 204 -30.74 -23.16 22.46
C PRO A 204 -30.50 -23.23 23.97
N GLN A 205 -30.98 -24.29 24.64
CA GLN A 205 -30.74 -24.49 26.07
C GLN A 205 -29.28 -24.86 26.38
N ASN A 206 -28.55 -25.44 25.44
CA ASN A 206 -27.12 -25.72 25.60
C ASN A 206 -26.28 -24.45 25.57
N LEU A 207 -26.71 -23.41 24.86
CA LEU A 207 -25.95 -22.16 24.72
C LEU A 207 -26.29 -21.11 25.79
N SER A 208 -27.39 -21.28 26.51
CA SER A 208 -27.81 -20.25 27.45
C SER A 208 -26.83 -20.13 28.61
N GLY A 209 -26.37 -18.90 28.88
CA GLY A 209 -25.37 -18.59 29.90
C GLY A 209 -23.92 -18.87 29.50
N THR A 210 -23.64 -19.28 28.26
CA THR A 210 -22.27 -19.53 27.77
C THR A 210 -21.69 -18.35 26.98
N PHE A 211 -22.44 -17.25 26.86
CA PHE A 211 -22.00 -16.06 26.13
C PHE A 211 -21.17 -15.15 27.04
N ILE A 212 -20.02 -14.72 26.53
CA ILE A 212 -19.10 -13.80 27.20
C ILE A 212 -18.78 -12.63 26.28
N SER A 213 -18.27 -11.54 26.85
CA SER A 213 -17.74 -10.46 26.02
C SER A 213 -16.43 -10.91 25.37
N ALA A 214 -16.32 -10.77 24.06
CA ALA A 214 -15.09 -11.07 23.33
C ALA A 214 -13.96 -10.10 23.68
N SER A 215 -14.25 -8.92 24.26
CA SER A 215 -13.22 -7.93 24.61
C SER A 215 -12.23 -8.42 25.68
N SER A 216 -12.57 -9.47 26.45
CA SER A 216 -11.64 -10.11 27.38
C SER A 216 -10.80 -11.22 26.74
N VAL A 217 -11.13 -11.63 25.51
CA VAL A 217 -10.62 -12.84 24.85
C VAL A 217 -9.80 -12.49 23.61
N LEU A 218 -10.25 -11.52 22.81
CA LEU A 218 -9.53 -10.95 21.67
C LEU A 218 -8.33 -10.07 22.09
N GLY A 219 -7.74 -10.32 23.26
CA GLY A 219 -6.58 -9.59 23.72
C GLY A 219 -6.93 -8.22 24.30
N ASN A 220 -7.05 -8.16 25.64
CA ASN A 220 -6.88 -6.93 26.40
C ASN A 220 -5.39 -6.48 26.44
N GLN A 221 -4.60 -6.82 25.42
CA GLN A 221 -3.14 -6.69 25.43
C GLN A 221 -2.75 -5.23 25.62
N LEU A 222 -3.35 -4.31 24.85
CA LEU A 222 -3.07 -2.88 24.97
C LEU A 222 -3.58 -2.27 26.29
N SER A 223 -4.60 -2.87 26.91
CA SER A 223 -5.12 -2.41 28.21
C SER A 223 -4.17 -2.68 29.38
N GLN A 224 -3.23 -3.62 29.23
CA GLN A 224 -2.20 -3.94 30.22
C GLN A 224 -0.98 -3.00 30.12
N ALA A 225 -0.96 -2.14 29.10
CA ALA A 225 0.17 -1.26 28.86
C ALA A 225 0.38 -0.28 30.02
N ARG A 226 1.63 -0.16 30.46
CA ARG A 226 2.04 0.83 31.46
C ARG A 226 1.92 2.23 30.86
N ASP A 227 1.02 3.05 31.42
CA ASP A 227 0.79 4.41 30.94
C ASP A 227 1.95 5.35 31.30
N LEU A 228 2.60 5.88 30.27
CA LEU A 228 3.66 6.88 30.32
C LEU A 228 3.11 8.31 30.14
N GLY A 229 1.81 8.44 29.87
CA GLY A 229 1.14 9.72 29.68
C GLY A 229 1.53 10.44 28.39
N VAL A 230 1.53 11.77 28.44
CA VAL A 230 1.90 12.60 27.28
C VAL A 230 3.41 12.66 27.11
N LEU A 231 3.89 12.35 25.91
CA LEU A 231 5.31 12.45 25.57
C LEU A 231 5.64 13.87 25.06
N SER A 232 6.11 14.74 25.95
CA SER A 232 6.45 16.15 25.64
C SER A 232 7.96 16.42 25.60
N GLY A 233 8.78 15.37 25.48
CA GLY A 233 10.24 15.40 25.54
C GLY A 233 10.82 13.99 25.67
N THR A 234 12.05 13.85 26.14
CA THR A 234 12.65 12.52 26.37
C THR A 234 12.16 11.90 27.68
N GLN A 235 11.68 10.65 27.62
CA GLN A 235 11.42 9.80 28.77
C GLN A 235 12.34 8.58 28.73
N THR A 236 12.81 8.14 29.90
CA THR A 236 13.67 6.97 30.06
C THR A 236 13.08 6.02 31.10
N ILE A 237 12.93 4.75 30.74
CA ILE A 237 12.33 3.70 31.54
C ILE A 237 13.32 2.54 31.65
N ALA A 238 13.49 2.00 32.86
CA ALA A 238 14.23 0.77 33.10
C ALA A 238 13.26 -0.33 33.53
N ASP A 239 13.30 -1.48 32.87
CA ASP A 239 12.44 -2.65 33.13
C ASP A 239 13.13 -3.94 32.66
N SER A 240 12.41 -5.06 32.63
CA SER A 240 12.97 -6.34 32.18
C SER A 240 11.94 -7.29 31.55
N VAL A 241 12.35 -7.99 30.50
CA VAL A 241 11.63 -9.14 29.94
C VAL A 241 12.27 -10.46 30.37
N SER A 242 11.47 -11.51 30.48
CA SER A 242 11.91 -12.84 30.91
C SER A 242 11.00 -13.92 30.36
N ASN A 243 11.41 -15.19 30.43
CA ASN A 243 10.57 -16.30 29.96
C ASN A 243 9.20 -16.37 30.66
N ALA A 244 9.04 -15.77 31.85
CA ALA A 244 7.76 -15.69 32.58
C ALA A 244 6.94 -14.41 32.25
N ARG A 245 7.57 -13.41 31.64
CA ARG A 245 6.99 -12.14 31.17
C ARG A 245 7.73 -11.76 29.87
N PRO A 246 7.44 -12.47 28.77
CA PRO A 246 8.20 -12.32 27.53
C PRO A 246 7.91 -10.97 26.87
N ASP A 247 6.78 -10.34 27.21
CA ASP A 247 6.32 -9.08 26.64
C ASP A 247 6.17 -7.99 27.69
N ASP A 248 6.50 -6.77 27.28
CA ASP A 248 6.21 -5.54 27.99
C ASP A 248 5.61 -4.47 27.11
N LEU A 249 4.49 -3.90 27.58
CA LEU A 249 3.72 -2.91 26.85
C LEU A 249 3.73 -1.57 27.58
N TYR A 250 3.96 -0.49 26.84
CA TYR A 250 3.95 0.88 27.31
C TYR A 250 3.02 1.72 26.46
N ARG A 251 2.18 2.55 27.08
CA ARG A 251 1.26 3.44 26.38
C ARG A 251 1.74 4.89 26.51
N PHE A 252 1.71 5.65 25.42
CA PHE A 252 1.97 7.08 25.47
C PHE A 252 1.04 7.85 24.52
N THR A 253 0.96 9.16 24.70
CA THR A 253 0.17 10.04 23.84
C THR A 253 1.03 11.17 23.28
N LEU A 254 0.94 11.39 21.98
CA LEU A 254 1.47 12.57 21.29
C LEU A 254 0.36 13.61 21.15
N GLN A 255 0.62 14.83 21.63
CA GLN A 255 -0.33 15.95 21.52
C GLN A 255 -0.30 16.66 20.17
N ALA A 256 0.77 16.48 19.40
CA ALA A 256 0.98 17.05 18.08
C ALA A 256 1.83 16.07 17.26
N ASN A 257 1.78 16.20 15.93
CA ASN A 257 2.70 15.48 15.06
C ASN A 257 4.13 15.81 15.50
N SER A 258 4.98 14.79 15.64
CA SER A 258 6.31 14.94 16.23
C SER A 258 7.29 13.95 15.61
N ASP A 259 8.55 14.37 15.47
CA ASP A 259 9.64 13.44 15.15
C ASP A 259 9.86 12.55 16.36
N PHE A 260 9.46 11.29 16.23
CA PHE A 260 9.41 10.31 17.28
C PHE A 260 10.62 9.39 17.19
N LYS A 261 11.33 9.24 18.31
CA LYS A 261 12.46 8.33 18.44
C LYS A 261 12.22 7.41 19.62
N LEU A 262 12.48 6.14 19.40
CA LEU A 262 12.49 5.09 20.39
C LEU A 262 13.83 4.38 20.32
N ALA A 263 14.42 4.06 21.47
CA ALA A 263 15.61 3.22 21.55
C ALA A 263 15.57 2.32 22.80
N VAL A 264 15.84 1.03 22.62
CA VAL A 264 16.00 0.05 23.71
C VAL A 264 17.48 -0.32 23.82
N SER A 265 18.03 -0.27 25.03
CA SER A 265 19.47 -0.49 25.27
C SER A 265 19.74 -1.13 26.63
N GLY A 266 21.01 -1.40 26.95
CA GLY A 266 21.38 -2.01 28.24
C GLY A 266 21.09 -3.51 28.33
N LEU A 267 20.99 -4.16 27.18
CA LEU A 267 20.64 -5.56 27.03
C LEU A 267 21.78 -6.51 27.47
N THR A 268 21.40 -7.61 28.10
CA THR A 268 22.25 -8.78 28.40
C THR A 268 21.77 -10.04 27.66
N ALA A 269 20.63 -9.95 26.99
CA ALA A 269 20.02 -10.96 26.15
C ALA A 269 19.12 -10.23 25.12
N ASP A 270 18.74 -10.91 24.05
CA ASP A 270 18.16 -10.30 22.85
C ASP A 270 16.68 -9.95 23.04
N VAL A 271 16.26 -8.78 22.53
CA VAL A 271 14.89 -8.30 22.55
C VAL A 271 14.58 -7.56 21.27
N ASP A 272 13.33 -7.65 20.86
CA ASP A 272 12.80 -6.88 19.75
C ASP A 272 11.84 -5.80 20.27
N VAL A 273 11.55 -4.82 19.42
CA VAL A 273 10.59 -3.76 19.73
C VAL A 273 9.63 -3.50 18.59
N ALA A 274 8.38 -3.20 18.92
CA ALA A 274 7.36 -2.72 18.00
C ALA A 274 6.68 -1.46 18.52
N LEU A 275 6.45 -0.49 17.62
CA LEU A 275 5.56 0.64 17.82
C LEU A 275 4.19 0.30 17.22
N ILE A 276 3.14 0.48 18.01
CA ILE A 276 1.78 0.02 17.72
C ILE A 276 0.80 1.19 17.86
N LYS A 277 -0.24 1.22 17.05
CA LYS A 277 -1.45 2.02 17.27
C LYS A 277 -2.64 1.14 16.98
N ASP A 278 -3.55 1.09 17.95
CA ASP A 278 -4.86 0.44 17.83
C ASP A 278 -5.68 1.13 16.73
N ILE A 279 -5.66 0.59 15.51
CA ILE A 279 -6.29 1.19 14.32
C ILE A 279 -7.77 0.86 14.29
N ASN A 280 -8.15 -0.35 14.65
CA ASN A 280 -9.53 -0.83 14.64
C ASN A 280 -10.27 -0.55 15.96
N GLY A 281 -9.56 -0.17 17.03
CA GLY A 281 -10.12 0.24 18.31
C GLY A 281 -10.52 -0.92 19.22
N ASP A 282 -10.06 -2.14 18.95
CA ASP A 282 -10.47 -3.34 19.69
C ASP A 282 -9.56 -3.68 20.89
N ASN A 283 -8.49 -2.89 21.10
CA ASN A 283 -7.48 -3.03 22.15
C ASN A 283 -6.61 -4.30 22.08
N SER A 284 -6.64 -5.00 20.95
CA SER A 284 -5.76 -6.11 20.61
C SER A 284 -4.49 -5.61 19.91
N ILE A 285 -3.53 -6.50 19.61
CA ILE A 285 -2.36 -6.17 18.79
C ILE A 285 -2.43 -6.99 17.50
N ASP A 286 -3.02 -6.40 16.48
CA ASP A 286 -3.03 -6.98 15.14
C ASP A 286 -1.77 -6.62 14.36
N PHE A 287 -1.50 -7.36 13.27
CA PHE A 287 -0.43 -6.97 12.35
C PHE A 287 -0.69 -5.57 11.77
N THR A 288 -1.95 -5.24 11.48
CA THR A 288 -2.30 -3.92 10.96
C THR A 288 -2.00 -2.79 11.94
N ASP A 289 -1.97 -3.06 13.25
CA ASP A 289 -1.69 -2.07 14.28
C ASP A 289 -0.20 -1.75 14.44
N ILE A 290 0.69 -2.60 13.95
CA ILE A 290 2.14 -2.39 14.04
C ILE A 290 2.54 -1.32 13.02
N ILE A 291 3.02 -0.19 13.53
CA ILE A 291 3.48 0.96 12.74
C ILE A 291 4.92 0.78 12.29
N ALA A 292 5.75 0.24 13.18
CA ALA A 292 7.17 0.02 12.96
C ALA A 292 7.70 -1.02 13.94
N SER A 293 8.76 -1.73 13.57
CA SER A 293 9.48 -2.65 14.45
C SER A 293 11.00 -2.54 14.25
N ALA A 294 11.77 -2.99 15.23
CA ALA A 294 13.20 -3.20 15.14
C ALA A 294 13.55 -4.54 15.82
N GLN A 295 14.46 -5.30 15.19
CA GLN A 295 14.82 -6.68 15.52
C GLN A 295 16.33 -6.92 15.30
N GLU A 296 17.17 -6.02 15.81
CA GLU A 296 18.63 -6.09 15.66
C GLU A 296 19.24 -7.19 16.53
N SER A 297 19.82 -8.21 15.88
CA SER A 297 20.35 -9.38 16.61
C SER A 297 21.30 -9.07 17.79
N GLY A 298 21.17 -9.88 18.84
CA GLY A 298 22.11 -10.01 19.94
C GLY A 298 21.92 -8.99 21.06
N LEU A 299 22.89 -8.09 21.23
CA LEU A 299 22.86 -7.03 22.27
C LEU A 299 22.84 -5.63 21.66
N SER A 300 22.57 -5.56 20.36
CA SER A 300 22.49 -4.31 19.63
C SER A 300 21.30 -3.50 20.16
N PRO A 301 21.39 -2.17 20.25
CA PRO A 301 20.24 -1.38 20.64
C PRO A 301 19.16 -1.42 19.56
N GLU A 302 17.93 -1.74 19.94
CA GLU A 302 16.78 -1.58 19.06
C GLU A 302 16.43 -0.11 18.91
N SER A 303 16.16 0.36 17.69
CA SER A 303 15.83 1.76 17.45
C SER A 303 14.75 1.92 16.39
N ILE A 304 13.74 2.73 16.69
CA ILE A 304 12.71 3.18 15.74
C ILE A 304 12.79 4.70 15.67
N ASP A 305 12.90 5.23 14.45
CA ASP A 305 12.91 6.67 14.18
C ASP A 305 11.82 6.96 13.14
N ILE A 306 10.85 7.79 13.50
CA ILE A 306 9.72 8.17 12.65
C ILE A 306 9.58 9.68 12.65
N ASP A 307 9.91 10.28 11.50
CA ASP A 307 9.71 11.71 11.28
C ASP A 307 8.20 12.02 11.17
N GLY A 308 7.75 13.03 11.92
CA GLY A 308 6.38 13.52 11.89
C GLY A 308 5.27 12.58 12.41
N LEU A 309 5.56 11.53 13.19
CA LEU A 309 4.54 10.63 13.75
C LEU A 309 3.33 11.40 14.30
N ALA A 310 2.13 11.08 13.80
CA ALA A 310 0.93 11.88 14.01
C ALA A 310 0.55 12.01 15.50
N ALA A 311 -0.22 13.05 15.84
CA ALA A 311 -0.85 13.12 17.16
C ALA A 311 -1.76 11.89 17.40
N GLY A 312 -1.73 11.33 18.60
CA GLY A 312 -2.50 10.13 18.91
C GLY A 312 -1.97 9.36 20.10
N THR A 313 -2.69 8.29 20.46
CA THR A 313 -2.23 7.30 21.44
C THR A 313 -1.50 6.19 20.71
N TYR A 314 -0.36 5.81 21.26
CA TYR A 314 0.54 4.79 20.72
C TYR A 314 0.98 3.86 21.84
N TYR A 315 1.43 2.68 21.43
CA TYR A 315 1.92 1.65 22.30
C TYR A 315 3.30 1.20 21.85
N VAL A 316 4.16 0.87 22.81
CA VAL A 316 5.45 0.24 22.57
C VAL A 316 5.39 -1.14 23.16
N ARG A 317 5.62 -2.15 22.33
CA ARG A 317 5.81 -3.53 22.77
C ARG A 317 7.30 -3.83 22.72
N ILE A 318 7.88 -4.20 23.86
CA ILE A 318 9.22 -4.77 23.95
C ILE A 318 9.04 -6.25 24.25
N TYR A 319 9.59 -7.11 23.41
CA TYR A 319 9.38 -8.53 23.54
C TYR A 319 10.69 -9.31 23.45
N GLN A 320 10.79 -10.33 24.30
CA GLN A 320 11.96 -11.14 24.46
C GLN A 320 12.19 -11.97 23.20
N PHE A 321 13.32 -11.77 22.54
CA PHE A 321 13.76 -12.63 21.45
C PHE A 321 14.55 -13.83 22.00
N GLN A 322 15.54 -13.58 22.87
CA GLN A 322 16.31 -14.66 23.49
C GLN A 322 16.79 -14.31 24.91
N GLY A 323 16.41 -15.13 25.89
CA GLY A 323 16.99 -15.11 27.23
C GLY A 323 16.53 -13.91 28.09
N ASN A 324 16.61 -14.05 29.41
CA ASN A 324 16.12 -13.00 30.31
C ASN A 324 17.05 -11.78 30.27
N THR A 325 16.48 -10.58 30.14
CA THR A 325 17.27 -9.34 30.14
C THR A 325 16.58 -8.18 30.80
N ASN A 326 17.38 -7.31 31.41
CA ASN A 326 16.97 -5.96 31.72
C ASN A 326 17.15 -5.08 30.48
N PHE A 327 16.41 -3.98 30.40
CA PHE A 327 16.57 -2.99 29.34
C PHE A 327 16.33 -1.57 29.85
N THR A 328 16.79 -0.61 29.06
CA THR A 328 16.51 0.81 29.18
C THR A 328 15.83 1.28 27.90
N LEU A 329 14.55 1.62 27.99
CA LEU A 329 13.73 2.22 26.94
C LEU A 329 13.86 3.74 27.01
N ASN A 330 14.28 4.37 25.92
CA ASN A 330 14.27 5.81 25.73
C ASN A 330 13.23 6.17 24.66
N LEU A 331 12.34 7.09 24.99
CA LEU A 331 11.34 7.65 24.08
C LEU A 331 11.57 9.14 23.98
N SER A 332 11.51 9.72 22.79
CA SER A 332 11.47 11.17 22.63
C SER A 332 10.57 11.54 21.47
N ALA A 333 9.86 12.64 21.63
CA ALA A 333 9.08 13.24 20.57
C ALA A 333 9.43 14.72 20.50
N THR A 334 9.83 15.18 19.32
CA THR A 334 10.11 16.59 19.08
C THR A 334 9.07 17.11 18.09
N PRO A 335 8.09 17.94 18.51
CA PRO A 335 7.22 18.62 17.56
C PRO A 335 8.10 19.43 16.60
N PRO A 336 7.85 19.36 15.28
CA PRO A 336 8.67 20.08 14.31
C PRO A 336 8.67 21.57 14.66
N THR A 337 9.87 22.14 14.79
CA THR A 337 10.01 23.59 14.91
C THR A 337 9.49 24.20 13.62
N ILE A 338 8.43 25.01 13.70
CA ILE A 338 7.87 25.71 12.55
C ILE A 338 8.98 26.60 11.96
N SER A 339 9.65 26.10 10.93
CA SER A 339 10.46 26.91 10.03
C SER A 339 9.54 27.38 8.91
N ASP A 340 9.54 28.70 8.74
CA ASP A 340 8.68 29.47 7.85
C ASP A 340 8.90 29.05 6.38
N ASN A 341 8.09 28.12 5.89
CA ASN A 341 7.98 27.80 4.47
C ASN A 341 6.52 27.95 4.01
N SER A 342 6.36 28.73 2.94
CA SER A 342 5.15 29.33 2.38
C SER A 342 4.03 28.38 1.89
N ALA A 343 4.03 27.10 2.30
CA ALA A 343 2.95 26.14 2.03
C ALA A 343 2.03 25.89 3.24
N SER A 344 2.37 26.43 4.42
CA SER A 344 1.74 26.13 5.71
C SER A 344 0.35 26.74 5.96
N ASN A 345 -0.32 27.30 4.93
CA ASN A 345 -1.61 27.98 5.09
C ASN A 345 -2.77 27.42 4.24
N LEU A 346 -2.64 26.23 3.63
CA LEU A 346 -3.75 25.59 2.93
C LEU A 346 -4.42 24.55 3.86
N PRO A 347 -5.65 24.78 4.36
CA PRO A 347 -6.38 23.78 5.13
C PRO A 347 -6.69 22.54 4.28
N GLY A 348 -6.60 21.33 4.87
CA GLY A 348 -7.12 20.09 4.29
C GLY A 348 -6.10 19.08 3.76
N PHE A 349 -4.84 19.12 4.21
CA PHE A 349 -3.88 18.03 3.97
C PHE A 349 -4.19 16.81 4.87
N ASP A 350 -4.39 15.62 4.29
CA ASP A 350 -4.56 14.32 4.96
C ASP A 350 -3.28 13.49 4.81
N THR A 351 -2.85 12.80 5.87
CA THR A 351 -1.60 12.02 5.86
C THR A 351 -1.64 10.78 4.97
N ARG A 352 -2.83 10.35 4.52
CA ARG A 352 -3.00 9.24 3.58
C ARG A 352 -2.94 9.73 2.14
N PHE A 353 -3.76 10.71 1.80
CA PHE A 353 -4.02 11.13 0.41
C PHE A 353 -3.63 12.58 0.08
N GLY A 354 -2.91 13.26 0.98
CA GLY A 354 -2.43 14.62 0.79
C GLY A 354 -3.58 15.62 0.61
N PHE A 355 -3.55 16.42 -0.46
CA PHE A 355 -4.60 17.40 -0.73
C PHE A 355 -5.87 16.81 -1.36
N GLY A 356 -5.88 15.52 -1.71
CA GLY A 356 -7.02 14.82 -2.30
C GLY A 356 -6.91 14.59 -3.81
N LEU A 357 -8.04 14.19 -4.40
CA LEU A 357 -8.13 13.80 -5.81
C LEU A 357 -8.00 15.02 -6.72
N VAL A 358 -7.12 14.93 -7.73
CA VAL A 358 -6.95 16.00 -8.71
C VAL A 358 -8.26 16.27 -9.49
N ASN A 359 -8.62 17.55 -9.65
CA ASN A 359 -9.79 17.98 -10.40
C ASN A 359 -9.37 18.93 -11.53
N ALA A 360 -9.26 18.40 -12.75
CA ALA A 360 -8.82 19.14 -13.92
C ALA A 360 -9.76 20.31 -14.27
N ALA A 361 -11.07 20.12 -14.17
CA ALA A 361 -12.04 21.18 -14.46
C ALA A 361 -11.88 22.38 -13.52
N ALA A 362 -11.70 22.14 -12.22
CA ALA A 362 -11.52 23.18 -11.22
C ALA A 362 -10.14 23.83 -11.34
N ALA A 363 -9.07 23.02 -11.47
CA ALA A 363 -7.70 23.51 -11.58
C ALA A 363 -7.49 24.38 -12.82
N VAL A 364 -7.99 23.95 -13.99
CA VAL A 364 -7.84 24.70 -15.24
C VAL A 364 -8.70 25.97 -15.24
N ALA A 365 -9.90 25.92 -14.68
CA ALA A 365 -10.72 27.13 -14.51
C ALA A 365 -10.03 28.16 -13.59
N ALA A 366 -9.49 27.70 -12.46
CA ALA A 366 -8.75 28.55 -11.52
C ALA A 366 -7.47 29.15 -12.15
N ALA A 367 -6.75 28.39 -12.98
CA ALA A 367 -5.60 28.89 -13.75
C ALA A 367 -5.95 30.10 -14.65
N GLN A 368 -7.20 30.20 -15.10
CA GLN A 368 -7.72 31.30 -15.91
C GLN A 368 -8.51 32.35 -15.09
N GLY A 369 -8.57 32.21 -13.77
CA GLY A 369 -9.35 33.09 -12.89
C GLY A 369 -10.87 32.97 -13.11
N SER A 370 -11.34 31.81 -13.56
CA SER A 370 -12.75 31.52 -13.86
C SER A 370 -13.38 30.56 -12.83
N PRO A 371 -14.71 30.57 -12.65
CA PRO A 371 -15.40 29.53 -11.88
C PRO A 371 -15.23 28.15 -12.52
N THR A 372 -15.27 27.10 -11.69
CA THR A 372 -15.20 25.70 -12.13
C THR A 372 -16.12 25.41 -13.31
N PHE A 373 -15.60 24.69 -14.30
CA PHE A 373 -16.37 24.35 -15.48
C PHE A 373 -17.56 23.44 -15.13
N PRO A 374 -18.71 23.62 -15.80
CA PRO A 374 -19.88 22.79 -15.56
C PRO A 374 -19.62 21.34 -16.02
N ASP A 375 -20.21 20.39 -15.31
CA ASP A 375 -20.14 18.97 -15.64
C ASP A 375 -20.60 18.69 -17.08
N VAL A 376 -19.95 17.72 -17.72
CA VAL A 376 -20.37 17.17 -19.02
C VAL A 376 -20.65 15.67 -18.88
N PRO A 377 -21.35 15.04 -19.85
CA PRO A 377 -21.53 13.59 -19.81
C PRO A 377 -20.19 12.86 -19.82
N ASN A 378 -20.05 11.91 -18.89
CA ASN A 378 -18.91 11.00 -18.82
C ASN A 378 -18.74 10.24 -20.13
N LEU A 379 -17.48 9.98 -20.50
CA LEU A 379 -17.13 9.08 -21.60
C LEU A 379 -17.55 7.63 -21.28
N GLY A 380 -17.41 7.23 -20.01
CA GLY A 380 -17.71 5.90 -19.52
C GLY A 380 -16.70 4.84 -19.96
N GLY A 381 -16.92 3.60 -19.52
CA GLY A 381 -16.04 2.48 -19.86
C GLY A 381 -14.59 2.70 -19.42
N ASP A 382 -13.65 2.44 -20.31
CA ASP A 382 -12.22 2.45 -20.04
C ASP A 382 -11.61 3.85 -19.84
N ASP A 383 -12.37 4.92 -20.11
CA ASP A 383 -11.96 6.31 -19.85
C ASP A 383 -12.38 6.83 -18.47
N TRP A 384 -12.80 5.94 -17.56
CA TRP A 384 -13.28 6.30 -16.22
C TRP A 384 -12.32 7.21 -15.44
N GLY A 385 -11.01 7.03 -15.59
CA GLY A 385 -10.02 7.87 -14.91
C GLY A 385 -10.10 9.33 -15.35
N ARG A 386 -10.31 9.56 -16.66
CA ARG A 386 -10.45 10.90 -17.23
C ARG A 386 -11.77 11.55 -16.80
N ASP A 387 -12.84 10.75 -16.67
CA ASP A 387 -14.12 11.20 -16.10
C ASP A 387 -13.98 11.59 -14.63
N LEU A 388 -13.26 10.78 -13.84
CA LEU A 388 -13.10 10.98 -12.39
C LEU A 388 -12.35 12.29 -12.09
N ILE A 389 -11.34 12.64 -12.89
CA ILE A 389 -10.61 13.91 -12.76
C ILE A 389 -11.27 15.08 -13.49
N LYS A 390 -12.43 14.88 -14.13
CA LYS A 390 -13.16 15.93 -14.87
C LYS A 390 -12.37 16.54 -16.04
N ALA A 391 -11.63 15.73 -16.79
CA ALA A 391 -10.94 16.17 -18.00
C ALA A 391 -11.90 16.52 -19.16
N PRO A 392 -13.01 15.78 -19.41
CA PRO A 392 -13.97 16.12 -20.47
C PRO A 392 -14.55 17.53 -20.39
N GLU A 393 -14.76 18.05 -19.19
CA GLU A 393 -15.23 19.41 -18.92
C GLU A 393 -14.24 20.46 -19.43
N VAL A 394 -12.94 20.18 -19.33
CA VAL A 394 -11.87 21.05 -19.84
C VAL A 394 -11.85 21.02 -21.37
N TRP A 395 -11.96 19.83 -21.97
CA TRP A 395 -11.98 19.69 -23.42
C TRP A 395 -13.20 20.36 -24.06
N ALA A 396 -14.33 20.43 -23.35
CA ALA A 396 -15.51 21.18 -23.78
C ALA A 396 -15.25 22.70 -23.87
N LYS A 397 -14.16 23.21 -23.27
CA LYS A 397 -13.67 24.59 -23.42
C LYS A 397 -12.64 24.75 -24.55
N GLY A 398 -12.30 23.68 -25.26
CA GLY A 398 -11.30 23.70 -26.34
C GLY A 398 -9.86 23.67 -25.85
N LEU A 399 -9.63 23.35 -24.57
CA LEU A 399 -8.31 23.14 -24.00
C LEU A 399 -8.00 21.64 -24.03
N THR A 400 -6.93 21.24 -24.71
CA THR A 400 -6.56 19.83 -24.97
C THR A 400 -5.06 19.56 -24.84
N GLY A 401 -4.26 20.54 -24.44
CA GLY A 401 -2.80 20.43 -24.25
C GLY A 401 -1.97 21.05 -25.38
N ASP A 402 -2.57 21.80 -26.31
CA ASP A 402 -1.85 22.36 -27.46
C ASP A 402 -0.64 23.20 -27.05
N GLY A 403 0.49 22.95 -27.71
CA GLY A 403 1.72 23.72 -27.51
C GLY A 403 2.48 23.40 -26.24
N ILE A 404 2.03 22.41 -25.45
CA ILE A 404 2.74 21.95 -24.27
C ILE A 404 3.52 20.68 -24.59
N VAL A 405 4.78 20.64 -24.15
CA VAL A 405 5.64 19.46 -24.22
C VAL A 405 5.68 18.81 -22.83
N VAL A 406 5.32 17.53 -22.79
CA VAL A 406 5.40 16.65 -21.63
C VAL A 406 6.50 15.63 -21.87
N ALA A 407 7.57 15.66 -21.08
CA ALA A 407 8.58 14.61 -21.11
C ALA A 407 8.11 13.41 -20.30
N VAL A 408 8.30 12.21 -20.84
CA VAL A 408 8.01 10.93 -20.17
C VAL A 408 9.33 10.21 -20.00
N ILE A 409 9.79 10.15 -18.75
CA ILE A 409 11.01 9.48 -18.33
C ILE A 409 10.62 8.07 -17.87
N ASP A 410 10.85 7.07 -18.71
CA ASP A 410 10.33 5.72 -18.52
C ASP A 410 11.09 4.66 -19.36
N SER A 411 10.44 3.57 -19.79
CA SER A 411 10.99 2.51 -20.63
C SER A 411 11.10 2.84 -22.12
N GLY A 412 10.82 4.09 -22.50
CA GLY A 412 10.68 4.52 -23.90
C GLY A 412 9.23 4.59 -24.35
N ILE A 413 9.01 4.91 -25.62
CA ILE A 413 7.65 5.04 -26.19
C ILE A 413 7.64 4.36 -27.56
N ASP A 414 6.62 3.55 -27.83
CA ASP A 414 6.30 3.15 -29.20
C ASP A 414 5.75 4.37 -29.98
N TYR A 415 6.70 5.13 -30.53
CA TYR A 415 6.42 6.31 -31.32
C TYR A 415 5.72 6.01 -32.67
N ASN A 416 5.51 4.73 -33.01
CA ASN A 416 4.72 4.31 -34.16
C ASN A 416 3.27 3.96 -33.79
N HIS A 417 2.92 3.93 -32.50
CA HIS A 417 1.57 3.60 -32.06
C HIS A 417 0.54 4.57 -32.69
N PRO A 418 -0.55 4.09 -33.34
CA PRO A 418 -1.47 4.95 -34.09
C PRO A 418 -2.13 6.08 -33.28
N ASP A 419 -2.27 5.86 -31.97
CA ASP A 419 -2.82 6.85 -31.04
C ASP A 419 -1.80 7.83 -30.47
N LEU A 420 -0.51 7.58 -30.67
CA LEU A 420 0.58 8.42 -30.15
C LEU A 420 1.37 9.13 -31.24
N ILE A 421 1.53 8.53 -32.42
CA ILE A 421 2.44 8.99 -33.48
C ILE A 421 2.26 10.47 -33.86
N GLY A 422 1.02 10.98 -33.86
CA GLY A 422 0.72 12.39 -34.15
C GLY A 422 1.15 13.36 -33.05
N ASN A 423 1.37 12.85 -31.83
CA ASN A 423 1.68 13.59 -30.62
C ASN A 423 3.12 13.38 -30.13
N ILE A 424 3.94 12.60 -30.82
CA ILE A 424 5.37 12.50 -30.50
C ILE A 424 6.05 13.85 -30.76
N TRP A 425 6.80 14.31 -29.76
CA TRP A 425 7.63 15.50 -29.84
C TRP A 425 8.76 15.28 -30.84
N SER A 426 9.19 16.37 -31.48
CA SER A 426 10.36 16.34 -32.35
C SER A 426 11.32 17.46 -32.00
N ASN A 427 12.61 17.13 -31.95
CA ASN A 427 13.65 18.13 -31.78
C ASN A 427 13.75 18.97 -33.05
N VAL A 428 13.37 20.25 -32.95
CA VAL A 428 13.43 21.20 -34.07
C VAL A 428 14.87 21.45 -34.54
N GLY A 429 15.86 21.30 -33.64
CA GLY A 429 17.28 21.37 -33.96
C GLY A 429 17.71 20.31 -34.98
N GLU A 430 17.08 19.14 -34.91
CA GLU A 430 17.32 17.98 -35.76
C GLU A 430 16.35 17.88 -36.96
N THR A 431 15.58 18.94 -37.25
CA THR A 431 14.69 18.97 -38.41
C THR A 431 15.37 19.48 -39.68
N GLY A 432 15.02 18.88 -40.82
CA GLY A 432 15.40 19.38 -42.15
C GLY A 432 16.65 18.71 -42.69
N VAL A 433 17.46 19.47 -43.45
CA VAL A 433 18.69 18.97 -44.06
C VAL A 433 19.89 19.83 -43.66
N ASP A 434 21.03 19.19 -43.49
CA ASP A 434 22.30 19.85 -43.20
C ASP A 434 22.89 20.55 -44.45
N SER A 435 24.03 21.21 -44.27
CA SER A 435 24.73 21.88 -45.37
C SER A 435 25.22 20.95 -46.50
N ALA A 436 25.27 19.63 -46.26
CA ALA A 436 25.60 18.60 -47.22
C ALA A 436 24.35 17.94 -47.87
N GLY A 437 23.14 18.40 -47.52
CA GLY A 437 21.88 17.85 -48.03
C GLY A 437 21.45 16.54 -47.37
N ARG A 438 22.05 16.16 -46.24
CA ARG A 438 21.68 14.96 -45.47
C ARG A 438 20.57 15.31 -44.48
N ASN A 439 19.65 14.38 -44.23
CA ASN A 439 18.58 14.55 -43.24
C ASN A 439 19.16 14.68 -41.83
N LYS A 440 18.90 15.80 -41.15
CA LYS A 440 19.48 16.10 -39.83
C LYS A 440 19.12 15.03 -38.79
N ALA A 441 17.86 14.59 -38.80
CA ALA A 441 17.36 13.51 -37.96
C ALA A 441 18.04 12.12 -38.11
N SER A 442 19.02 11.97 -39.02
CA SER A 442 19.70 10.70 -39.25
C SER A 442 21.08 10.86 -39.94
N ASN A 443 21.77 12.01 -39.77
CA ASN A 443 23.04 12.27 -40.46
C ASN A 443 24.27 11.89 -39.63
N GLY A 444 24.08 11.41 -38.39
CA GLY A 444 25.10 11.06 -37.43
C GLY A 444 25.78 12.27 -36.81
N VAL A 445 25.09 13.41 -36.70
CA VAL A 445 25.63 14.68 -36.18
C VAL A 445 24.68 15.21 -35.11
N ASP A 446 25.26 15.69 -34.00
CA ASP A 446 24.56 16.54 -33.04
C ASP A 446 24.47 17.95 -33.63
N ASP A 447 23.35 18.24 -34.29
CA ASP A 447 23.18 19.41 -35.15
C ASP A 447 22.75 20.67 -34.38
N ASP A 448 22.24 20.51 -33.16
CA ASP A 448 21.90 21.60 -32.24
C ASP A 448 22.94 21.81 -31.13
N GLY A 449 23.92 20.90 -31.02
CA GLY A 449 25.04 20.97 -30.08
C GLY A 449 24.64 20.66 -28.64
N ASN A 450 23.53 19.94 -28.43
CA ASN A 450 22.99 19.63 -27.11
C ASN A 450 23.68 18.41 -26.44
N GLY A 451 24.58 17.73 -27.17
CA GLY A 451 25.32 16.56 -26.72
C GLY A 451 24.73 15.21 -27.17
N PHE A 452 23.62 15.22 -27.91
CA PHE A 452 22.84 14.04 -28.27
C PHE A 452 22.69 13.94 -29.80
N VAL A 453 23.35 12.97 -30.40
CA VAL A 453 23.43 12.83 -31.87
C VAL A 453 22.10 12.36 -32.45
N ASP A 454 21.55 13.10 -33.42
CA ASP A 454 20.32 12.73 -34.15
C ASP A 454 19.11 12.47 -33.22
N ASP A 455 18.99 13.16 -32.07
CA ASP A 455 17.96 12.97 -31.03
C ASP A 455 16.56 13.49 -31.42
N PHE A 456 16.21 13.35 -32.69
CA PHE A 456 15.02 13.92 -33.33
C PHE A 456 13.71 13.58 -32.61
N ARG A 457 13.61 12.46 -31.89
CA ARG A 457 12.39 12.03 -31.17
C ARG A 457 12.65 11.81 -29.68
N GLY A 458 13.67 12.45 -29.11
CA GLY A 458 14.14 12.18 -27.75
C GLY A 458 15.32 11.21 -27.75
N TRP A 459 15.57 10.58 -26.59
CA TRP A 459 16.83 9.88 -26.34
C TRP A 459 16.68 8.59 -25.54
N ASP A 460 17.49 7.58 -25.88
CA ASP A 460 17.70 6.38 -25.09
C ASP A 460 18.97 6.49 -24.25
N PHE A 461 18.82 6.73 -22.95
CA PHE A 461 19.92 6.77 -22.00
C PHE A 461 20.44 5.39 -21.60
N VAL A 462 19.64 4.32 -21.79
CA VAL A 462 20.04 2.94 -21.50
C VAL A 462 21.13 2.50 -22.47
N ASN A 463 20.91 2.74 -23.76
CA ASN A 463 21.84 2.36 -24.83
C ASN A 463 22.72 3.52 -25.32
N ASN A 464 22.41 4.75 -24.90
CA ASN A 464 23.08 5.97 -25.31
C ASN A 464 23.01 6.18 -26.83
N ASP A 465 21.78 6.14 -27.36
CA ASP A 465 21.47 6.36 -28.76
C ASP A 465 20.14 7.12 -28.95
N ASN A 466 19.77 7.38 -30.20
CA ASN A 466 18.61 8.18 -30.57
C ASN A 466 17.33 7.37 -30.81
N ASP A 467 17.25 6.13 -30.31
CA ASP A 467 16.09 5.26 -30.49
C ASP A 467 15.39 4.97 -29.15
N PRO A 468 14.56 5.91 -28.63
CA PRO A 468 13.83 5.73 -27.38
C PRO A 468 12.60 4.81 -27.53
N MET A 469 12.69 3.78 -28.38
CA MET A 469 11.64 2.80 -28.61
C MET A 469 11.33 2.01 -27.33
N ASP A 470 10.06 1.78 -27.05
CA ASP A 470 9.63 0.97 -25.92
C ASP A 470 9.70 -0.52 -26.24
N ASP A 471 10.61 -1.21 -25.56
CA ASP A 471 10.76 -2.66 -25.58
C ASP A 471 10.25 -3.35 -24.30
N ASN A 472 9.62 -2.59 -23.40
CA ASN A 472 8.88 -3.08 -22.24
C ASN A 472 7.38 -2.98 -22.51
N SER A 473 6.76 -1.85 -22.17
CA SER A 473 5.35 -1.47 -22.38
C SER A 473 4.92 -0.31 -21.49
N HIS A 474 5.60 -0.15 -20.35
CA HIS A 474 5.22 0.79 -19.31
C HIS A 474 5.21 2.23 -19.83
N GLY A 475 6.27 2.70 -20.48
CA GLY A 475 6.36 4.06 -20.99
C GLY A 475 5.35 4.37 -22.11
N THR A 476 5.04 3.42 -22.98
CA THR A 476 3.95 3.56 -23.95
C THR A 476 2.58 3.68 -23.28
N HIS A 477 2.35 2.94 -22.19
CA HIS A 477 1.12 3.01 -21.39
C HIS A 477 0.94 4.36 -20.72
N ILE A 478 1.99 4.86 -20.06
CA ILE A 478 2.01 6.22 -19.48
C ILE A 478 1.73 7.28 -20.54
N SER A 479 2.35 7.16 -21.71
CA SER A 479 2.22 8.14 -22.80
C SER A 479 0.79 8.25 -23.35
N GLY A 480 0.07 7.13 -23.43
CA GLY A 480 -1.34 7.12 -23.80
C GLY A 480 -2.23 7.88 -22.81
N LEU A 481 -1.97 7.73 -21.52
CA LEU A 481 -2.72 8.43 -20.46
C LEU A 481 -2.50 9.94 -20.50
N VAL A 482 -1.32 10.38 -20.93
CA VAL A 482 -1.05 11.80 -21.16
C VAL A 482 -1.72 12.30 -22.44
N ALA A 483 -1.43 11.69 -23.61
CA ALA A 483 -1.76 12.30 -24.89
C ALA A 483 -2.16 11.32 -26.01
N ALA A 484 -2.82 10.20 -25.69
CA ALA A 484 -3.54 9.46 -26.74
C ALA A 484 -4.55 10.39 -27.43
N LYS A 485 -4.53 10.42 -28.77
CA LYS A 485 -5.33 11.34 -29.57
C LYS A 485 -6.83 11.15 -29.34
N ARG A 486 -7.58 12.24 -29.40
CA ARG A 486 -9.04 12.22 -29.25
C ARG A 486 -9.75 12.06 -30.58
N ASP A 487 -9.82 10.84 -31.11
CA ASP A 487 -10.51 10.54 -32.39
C ASP A 487 -11.54 9.40 -32.30
N GLY A 488 -11.79 8.88 -31.10
CA GLY A 488 -12.77 7.82 -30.84
C GLY A 488 -12.26 6.40 -31.11
N VAL A 489 -10.95 6.24 -31.33
CA VAL A 489 -10.26 4.95 -31.37
C VAL A 489 -9.45 4.81 -30.09
N GLY A 490 -9.37 3.60 -29.54
CA GLY A 490 -8.53 3.32 -28.37
C GLY A 490 -9.00 4.06 -27.13
N ILE A 491 -8.12 4.91 -26.60
CA ILE A 491 -8.36 5.75 -25.40
C ILE A 491 -8.12 7.22 -25.71
N THR A 492 -8.67 8.12 -24.89
CA THR A 492 -8.31 9.54 -24.94
C THR A 492 -7.41 9.89 -23.76
N GLY A 493 -6.22 10.45 -24.06
CA GLY A 493 -5.31 10.97 -23.05
C GLY A 493 -5.87 12.22 -22.37
N THR A 494 -5.37 12.53 -21.18
CA THR A 494 -5.82 13.70 -20.39
C THR A 494 -5.60 15.02 -21.15
N ALA A 495 -4.48 15.15 -21.85
CA ALA A 495 -4.09 16.27 -22.71
C ALA A 495 -3.85 15.76 -24.15
N PRO A 496 -4.91 15.44 -24.92
CA PRO A 496 -4.83 14.66 -26.15
C PRO A 496 -4.15 15.36 -27.33
N THR A 497 -3.69 16.61 -27.17
CA THR A 497 -2.91 17.34 -28.19
C THR A 497 -1.56 17.84 -27.68
N ALA A 498 -1.19 17.50 -26.44
CA ALA A 498 0.16 17.73 -25.93
C ALA A 498 1.18 16.93 -26.74
N LYS A 499 2.43 17.43 -26.80
CA LYS A 499 3.55 16.71 -27.40
C LYS A 499 4.28 15.90 -26.33
N ILE A 500 4.48 14.61 -26.58
CA ILE A 500 5.18 13.71 -25.67
C ILE A 500 6.63 13.57 -26.11
N MET A 501 7.57 13.88 -25.22
CA MET A 501 9.00 13.67 -25.43
C MET A 501 9.44 12.34 -24.80
N PRO A 502 9.73 11.30 -25.62
CA PRO A 502 10.24 10.01 -25.15
C PRO A 502 11.65 10.13 -24.55
N LEU A 503 11.82 9.70 -23.30
CA LEU A 503 13.13 9.57 -22.67
C LEU A 503 13.23 8.18 -22.02
N LYS A 504 13.99 7.30 -22.67
CA LYS A 504 14.16 5.91 -22.23
C LYS A 504 15.30 5.82 -21.23
N ILE A 505 14.97 5.45 -19.99
CA ILE A 505 15.94 5.19 -18.91
C ILE A 505 15.78 3.81 -18.27
N LEU A 506 14.67 3.11 -18.56
CA LEU A 506 14.43 1.74 -18.12
C LEU A 506 14.67 0.77 -19.28
N ASP A 507 15.36 -0.33 -18.99
CA ASP A 507 15.55 -1.41 -19.95
C ASP A 507 14.27 -2.25 -20.14
N ARG A 508 14.33 -3.26 -21.02
CA ARG A 508 13.21 -4.18 -21.28
C ARG A 508 12.64 -4.89 -20.05
N THR A 509 13.41 -4.97 -18.96
CA THR A 509 13.00 -5.59 -17.69
C THR A 509 12.44 -4.58 -16.68
N GLY A 510 12.43 -3.29 -17.02
CA GLY A 510 11.98 -2.21 -16.14
C GLY A 510 13.07 -1.71 -15.18
N VAL A 511 14.33 -2.09 -15.40
CA VAL A 511 15.45 -1.69 -14.54
C VAL A 511 16.15 -0.47 -15.13
N GLY A 512 16.42 0.54 -14.29
CA GLY A 512 17.11 1.77 -14.67
C GLY A 512 18.23 2.14 -13.71
N LYS A 513 18.88 3.28 -13.99
CA LYS A 513 19.91 3.86 -13.13
C LYS A 513 19.55 5.30 -12.80
N ILE A 514 19.74 5.70 -11.55
CA ILE A 514 19.47 7.08 -11.09
C ILE A 514 20.24 8.15 -11.87
N ARG A 515 21.42 7.82 -12.41
CA ARG A 515 22.18 8.74 -13.27
C ARG A 515 21.46 9.04 -14.58
N ASP A 516 20.80 8.04 -15.16
CA ASP A 516 20.10 8.17 -16.43
C ASP A 516 18.82 9.01 -16.23
N GLU A 517 18.15 8.86 -15.09
CA GLU A 517 17.07 9.74 -14.64
C GLU A 517 17.53 11.20 -14.49
N ILE A 518 18.63 11.45 -13.78
CA ILE A 518 19.18 12.81 -13.60
C ILE A 518 19.49 13.46 -14.95
N ASN A 519 20.08 12.70 -15.87
CA ASN A 519 20.39 13.17 -17.22
C ASN A 519 19.12 13.45 -18.03
N ALA A 520 18.11 12.58 -17.92
CA ALA A 520 16.83 12.74 -18.59
C ALA A 520 16.05 13.97 -18.10
N ILE A 521 16.01 14.24 -16.79
CA ILE A 521 15.36 15.45 -16.24
C ILE A 521 16.05 16.72 -16.78
N ASN A 522 17.39 16.73 -16.80
CA ASN A 522 18.17 17.83 -17.37
C ASN A 522 17.88 18.03 -18.86
N TYR A 523 17.90 16.94 -19.64
CA TYR A 523 17.59 16.95 -21.07
C TYR A 523 16.19 17.50 -21.34
N ALA A 524 15.18 17.00 -20.63
CA ALA A 524 13.79 17.42 -20.77
C ALA A 524 13.64 18.93 -20.57
N ALA A 525 14.16 19.45 -19.46
CA ALA A 525 14.08 20.87 -19.14
C ALA A 525 14.88 21.74 -20.11
N ALA A 526 16.02 21.25 -20.63
CA ALA A 526 16.80 21.96 -21.64
C ALA A 526 16.10 22.02 -23.00
N ASN A 527 15.35 20.98 -23.35
CA ASN A 527 14.63 20.85 -24.62
C ASN A 527 13.16 21.32 -24.55
N GLY A 528 12.83 22.13 -23.55
CA GLY A 528 11.57 22.87 -23.49
C GLY A 528 10.37 22.09 -22.96
N ALA A 529 10.57 20.93 -22.34
CA ALA A 529 9.51 20.27 -21.58
C ALA A 529 9.09 21.17 -20.41
N ARG A 530 7.78 21.45 -20.29
CA ARG A 530 7.21 22.21 -19.16
C ARG A 530 6.67 21.29 -18.08
N VAL A 531 6.44 20.03 -18.42
CA VAL A 531 5.92 18.98 -17.54
C VAL A 531 6.83 17.77 -17.73
N ILE A 532 7.30 17.18 -16.63
CA ILE A 532 8.18 16.02 -16.65
C ILE A 532 7.52 14.94 -15.79
N ASN A 533 7.06 13.87 -16.44
CA ASN A 533 6.45 12.71 -15.83
C ASN A 533 7.53 11.69 -15.48
N VAL A 534 7.63 11.33 -14.20
CA VAL A 534 8.54 10.31 -13.67
C VAL A 534 7.69 9.21 -13.00
N SER A 535 7.42 8.12 -13.72
CA SER A 535 6.58 7.02 -13.23
C SER A 535 7.41 5.87 -12.66
N LEU A 536 8.38 6.21 -11.82
CA LEU A 536 9.33 5.30 -11.17
C LEU A 536 9.78 5.90 -9.83
N GLY A 537 10.43 5.10 -8.99
CA GLY A 537 10.97 5.56 -7.73
C GLY A 537 11.80 4.52 -6.99
N GLY A 538 12.40 4.92 -5.89
CA GLY A 538 13.20 4.09 -5.00
C GLY A 538 13.38 4.70 -3.62
N GLN A 539 13.90 3.93 -2.68
CA GLN A 539 13.97 4.34 -1.28
C GLN A 539 15.16 5.24 -0.93
N GLN A 540 16.15 5.33 -1.81
CA GLN A 540 17.42 5.99 -1.49
C GLN A 540 17.39 7.48 -1.83
N LEU A 541 17.71 8.31 -0.84
CA LEU A 541 17.94 9.74 -1.03
C LEU A 541 19.13 9.97 -1.96
N ASN A 542 18.93 10.81 -2.98
CA ASN A 542 20.01 11.32 -3.82
C ASN A 542 19.97 12.86 -3.93
N ASN A 543 21.03 13.52 -3.45
CA ASN A 543 21.10 14.99 -3.46
C ASN A 543 21.30 15.59 -4.86
N GLU A 544 21.87 14.84 -5.80
CA GLU A 544 22.02 15.27 -7.20
C GLU A 544 20.67 15.24 -7.93
N GLU A 545 19.86 14.22 -7.64
CA GLU A 545 18.47 14.13 -8.09
C GLU A 545 17.62 15.31 -7.59
N LEU A 546 17.67 15.61 -6.29
CA LEU A 546 17.02 16.81 -5.74
C LEU A 546 17.51 18.09 -6.43
N SER A 547 18.82 18.21 -6.66
CA SER A 547 19.42 19.39 -7.28
C SER A 547 18.98 19.56 -8.74
N VAL A 548 18.83 18.47 -9.49
CA VAL A 548 18.36 18.56 -10.88
C VAL A 548 16.87 18.92 -10.96
N ILE A 549 16.04 18.41 -10.04
CA ILE A 549 14.62 18.78 -9.98
C ILE A 549 14.46 20.28 -9.67
N ARG A 550 15.23 20.81 -8.71
CA ARG A 550 15.30 22.27 -8.47
C ARG A 550 15.68 23.06 -9.72
N ALA A 551 16.67 22.57 -10.47
CA ALA A 551 17.12 23.24 -11.69
C ALA A 551 16.06 23.19 -12.81
N ALA A 552 15.30 22.09 -12.92
CA ALA A 552 14.17 21.98 -13.82
C ALA A 552 13.05 22.98 -13.46
N GLU A 553 12.69 23.08 -12.17
CA GLU A 553 11.71 24.07 -11.69
C GLU A 553 12.15 25.51 -11.93
N ALA A 554 13.43 25.81 -11.73
CA ALA A 554 13.99 27.13 -12.03
C ALA A 554 13.92 27.49 -13.53
N LYS A 555 13.91 26.48 -14.42
CA LYS A 555 13.69 26.64 -15.86
C LYS A 555 12.20 26.65 -16.25
N GLY A 556 11.30 26.52 -15.27
CA GLY A 556 9.85 26.56 -15.46
C GLY A 556 9.21 25.20 -15.76
N ALA A 557 9.95 24.10 -15.67
CA ALA A 557 9.43 22.75 -15.79
C ALA A 557 8.98 22.22 -14.42
N ILE A 558 7.92 21.44 -14.34
CA ILE A 558 7.51 20.78 -13.09
C ILE A 558 7.66 19.27 -13.21
N VAL A 559 8.28 18.66 -12.21
CA VAL A 559 8.49 17.20 -12.13
C VAL A 559 7.37 16.60 -11.30
N ILE A 560 6.71 15.57 -11.84
CA ILE A 560 5.65 14.81 -11.16
C ILE A 560 6.10 13.37 -11.04
N SER A 561 6.04 12.84 -9.82
CA SER A 561 6.64 11.56 -9.46
C SER A 561 5.65 10.62 -8.78
N ALA A 562 5.74 9.34 -9.11
CA ALA A 562 4.93 8.29 -8.49
C ALA A 562 5.27 8.13 -7.00
N ALA A 563 4.26 8.00 -6.15
CA ALA A 563 4.45 7.86 -4.70
C ALA A 563 5.11 6.52 -4.29
N GLY A 564 4.96 5.48 -5.11
CA GLY A 564 5.39 4.11 -4.85
C GLY A 564 4.20 3.19 -4.51
N ASN A 565 4.39 1.88 -4.66
CA ASN A 565 3.32 0.87 -4.67
C ASN A 565 3.44 -0.17 -3.53
N ASP A 566 4.18 0.17 -2.47
CA ASP A 566 4.53 -0.74 -1.38
C ASP A 566 3.63 -0.54 -0.14
N ALA A 567 2.49 0.15 -0.28
CA ALA A 567 1.57 0.52 0.80
C ALA A 567 2.23 1.24 2.00
N ARG A 568 3.39 1.88 1.77
CA ARG A 568 4.19 2.49 2.83
C ARG A 568 3.51 3.69 3.46
N PRO A 569 3.82 4.02 4.72
CA PRO A 569 3.26 5.19 5.40
C PRO A 569 3.78 6.54 4.85
N GLN A 570 4.71 6.53 3.90
CA GLN A 570 5.28 7.70 3.25
C GLN A 570 5.71 7.37 1.82
N VAL A 571 5.86 8.40 0.99
CA VAL A 571 6.29 8.28 -0.41
C VAL A 571 7.77 7.90 -0.56
N ASP A 572 8.12 7.27 -1.68
CA ASP A 572 9.50 7.00 -2.08
C ASP A 572 10.14 8.22 -2.80
N TYR A 573 11.44 8.17 -3.10
CA TYR A 573 12.11 9.18 -3.92
C TYR A 573 11.93 8.85 -5.42
N PRO A 574 11.82 9.86 -6.31
CA PRO A 574 11.93 11.30 -6.05
C PRO A 574 10.67 11.97 -5.47
N ALA A 575 9.53 11.28 -5.36
CA ALA A 575 8.28 11.88 -4.89
C ALA A 575 8.38 12.52 -3.50
N ARG A 576 9.22 12.00 -2.60
CA ARG A 576 9.47 12.57 -1.27
C ARG A 576 10.04 13.99 -1.32
N PHE A 577 10.69 14.39 -2.41
CA PHE A 577 11.16 15.77 -2.57
C PHE A 577 10.02 16.78 -2.72
N ALA A 578 8.76 16.35 -2.88
CA ALA A 578 7.59 17.22 -3.01
C ALA A 578 7.30 18.09 -1.76
N ASN A 579 8.00 17.88 -0.64
CA ASN A 579 8.04 18.82 0.48
C ASN A 579 8.78 20.13 0.12
N GLU A 580 9.55 20.12 -0.97
CA GLU A 580 10.31 21.25 -1.48
C GLU A 580 10.08 21.50 -2.98
N VAL A 581 10.27 20.48 -3.82
CA VAL A 581 10.21 20.55 -5.28
C VAL A 581 9.48 19.37 -5.89
N GLY A 582 8.85 19.59 -7.05
CA GLY A 582 8.03 18.58 -7.72
C GLY A 582 6.68 18.36 -7.05
N ILE A 583 6.00 17.30 -7.50
CA ILE A 583 4.69 16.83 -7.04
C ILE A 583 4.74 15.32 -6.86
N ALA A 584 4.22 14.81 -5.75
CA ALA A 584 4.02 13.39 -5.50
C ALA A 584 2.60 12.97 -5.87
N VAL A 585 2.44 11.78 -6.47
CA VAL A 585 1.12 11.28 -6.88
C VAL A 585 0.86 9.87 -6.38
N GLY A 586 -0.18 9.75 -5.55
CA GLY A 586 -0.79 8.48 -5.14
C GLY A 586 -1.90 8.01 -6.08
N ALA A 587 -2.42 6.81 -5.81
CA ALA A 587 -3.45 6.19 -6.64
C ALA A 587 -4.82 6.11 -5.94
N VAL A 588 -5.88 6.26 -6.73
CA VAL A 588 -7.25 5.84 -6.38
C VAL A 588 -7.78 4.80 -7.36
N SER A 589 -8.67 3.96 -6.85
CA SER A 589 -9.48 3.02 -7.62
C SER A 589 -10.59 3.70 -8.42
N ARG A 590 -11.28 2.92 -9.26
CA ARG A 590 -12.44 3.37 -10.04
C ARG A 590 -13.57 3.99 -9.21
N ASN A 591 -13.69 3.58 -7.95
CA ASN A 591 -14.71 4.11 -7.03
C ASN A 591 -14.24 5.36 -6.27
N GLY A 592 -13.05 5.88 -6.57
CA GLY A 592 -12.47 7.02 -5.88
C GLY A 592 -11.76 6.68 -4.57
N LEU A 593 -11.84 5.43 -4.11
CA LEU A 593 -11.16 5.00 -2.89
C LEU A 593 -9.65 4.99 -3.10
N PHE A 594 -8.91 5.45 -2.08
CA PHE A 594 -7.46 5.33 -2.02
C PHE A 594 -7.04 3.88 -2.27
N ALA A 595 -6.10 3.66 -3.20
CA ALA A 595 -5.67 2.32 -3.56
C ALA A 595 -4.78 1.73 -2.46
N ASP A 596 -5.05 0.48 -2.07
CA ASP A 596 -4.38 -0.16 -0.92
C ASP A 596 -2.86 -0.29 -1.13
N PHE A 597 -2.41 -0.48 -2.38
CA PHE A 597 -0.99 -0.52 -2.72
C PHE A 597 -0.30 0.84 -2.66
N SER A 598 -1.03 1.96 -2.70
CA SER A 598 -0.43 3.29 -2.86
C SER A 598 0.31 3.71 -1.58
N ASN A 599 1.57 4.09 -1.72
CA ASN A 599 2.29 4.76 -0.64
C ASN A 599 1.56 6.05 -0.24
N ARG A 600 1.42 6.26 1.06
CA ARG A 600 0.69 7.38 1.67
C ARG A 600 1.49 8.67 1.59
N ALA A 601 0.80 9.81 1.66
CA ALA A 601 1.45 11.13 1.70
C ALA A 601 2.46 11.24 2.84
N GLY A 602 2.15 10.65 4.00
CA GLY A 602 2.97 10.77 5.20
C GLY A 602 2.61 12.03 6.00
N ALA A 603 3.29 12.22 7.12
CA ALA A 603 2.95 13.28 8.06
C ALA A 603 3.65 14.61 7.78
N GLU A 604 4.74 14.60 7.01
CA GLU A 604 5.33 15.82 6.47
C GLU A 604 4.39 16.43 5.43
N LEU A 605 4.29 17.75 5.42
CA LEU A 605 3.55 18.45 4.37
C LEU A 605 4.35 18.39 3.08
N LEU A 606 3.78 17.79 2.03
CA LEU A 606 4.30 17.83 0.67
C LEU A 606 3.21 18.09 -0.35
N SER A 607 3.60 18.48 -1.56
CA SER A 607 2.71 18.61 -2.71
C SER A 607 2.26 17.23 -3.19
N TYR A 608 1.38 16.58 -2.43
CA TYR A 608 0.86 15.25 -2.68
C TYR A 608 -0.61 15.31 -3.11
N PHE A 609 -0.92 14.63 -4.21
CA PHE A 609 -2.27 14.48 -4.75
C PHE A 609 -2.53 13.01 -5.06
N VAL A 610 -3.80 12.62 -5.09
CA VAL A 610 -4.18 11.30 -5.63
C VAL A 610 -4.84 11.43 -6.99
N ALA A 611 -4.67 10.41 -7.81
CA ALA A 611 -5.20 10.36 -9.17
C ALA A 611 -5.56 8.91 -9.56
N PRO A 612 -6.37 8.70 -10.60
CA PRO A 612 -6.76 7.37 -11.06
C PRO A 612 -5.55 6.46 -11.33
N GLY A 613 -5.43 5.38 -10.55
CA GLY A 613 -4.31 4.44 -10.63
C GLY A 613 -4.70 2.96 -10.62
N GLY A 614 -6.00 2.65 -10.45
CA GLY A 614 -6.51 1.28 -10.39
C GLY A 614 -6.69 0.75 -8.96
N ASP A 615 -7.33 -0.40 -8.83
CA ASP A 615 -7.52 -1.12 -7.55
C ASP A 615 -6.48 -2.23 -7.32
N GLY A 616 -5.74 -2.61 -8.36
CA GLY A 616 -4.65 -3.57 -8.25
C GLY A 616 -5.08 -5.03 -8.36
N GLY A 617 -4.10 -5.89 -8.64
CA GLY A 617 -4.23 -7.34 -8.45
C GLY A 617 -4.83 -8.16 -9.61
N ARG A 618 -5.44 -7.56 -10.65
CA ARG A 618 -6.11 -8.38 -11.70
C ARG A 618 -5.95 -7.91 -13.15
N ALA A 619 -5.41 -6.72 -13.42
CA ALA A 619 -5.26 -6.18 -14.78
C ALA A 619 -6.57 -6.23 -15.57
N ASP A 620 -7.64 -5.73 -14.95
CA ASP A 620 -9.00 -5.77 -15.47
C ASP A 620 -9.66 -4.38 -15.52
N ALA A 621 -10.97 -4.32 -15.68
CA ALA A 621 -11.70 -3.07 -15.81
C ALA A 621 -11.66 -2.18 -14.55
N GLY A 622 -11.24 -2.68 -13.39
CA GLY A 622 -10.94 -1.88 -12.19
C GLY A 622 -9.68 -1.02 -12.35
N ASP A 623 -8.79 -1.43 -13.25
CA ASP A 623 -7.50 -0.81 -13.51
C ASP A 623 -7.54 0.18 -14.69
N ILE A 624 -6.37 0.75 -15.03
CA ILE A 624 -6.24 1.84 -16.00
C ILE A 624 -5.90 1.27 -17.37
N TYR A 625 -6.82 1.43 -18.33
CA TYR A 625 -6.62 1.05 -19.73
C TYR A 625 -5.83 2.12 -20.49
N SER A 626 -4.78 1.70 -21.22
CA SER A 626 -3.98 2.58 -22.08
C SER A 626 -3.21 1.81 -23.16
N THR A 627 -2.52 2.54 -24.03
CA THR A 627 -1.71 2.05 -25.15
C THR A 627 -0.56 1.15 -24.71
N VAL A 628 -0.22 0.13 -25.48
CA VAL A 628 1.01 -0.67 -25.31
C VAL A 628 1.72 -0.85 -26.66
N PRO A 629 3.02 -1.19 -26.69
CA PRO A 629 3.77 -1.30 -27.94
C PRO A 629 3.15 -2.28 -28.92
N LEU A 630 3.17 -1.94 -30.21
CA LEU A 630 2.72 -2.79 -31.31
C LEU A 630 3.57 -4.06 -31.47
N SER A 631 4.77 -4.08 -30.89
CA SER A 631 5.65 -5.24 -30.82
C SER A 631 5.12 -6.33 -29.88
N GLN A 632 4.23 -5.98 -28.94
CA GLN A 632 3.62 -6.96 -28.04
C GLN A 632 2.49 -7.74 -28.74
N PRO A 633 2.40 -9.07 -28.55
CA PRO A 633 1.28 -9.85 -29.06
C PRO A 633 -0.06 -9.40 -28.44
N GLY A 634 -1.09 -9.27 -29.26
CA GLY A 634 -2.47 -9.02 -28.82
C GLY A 634 -3.04 -7.68 -29.27
N ILE A 635 -3.94 -7.14 -28.45
CA ILE A 635 -4.60 -5.85 -28.67
C ILE A 635 -3.62 -4.73 -28.23
N PRO A 636 -3.51 -3.61 -28.97
CA PRO A 636 -2.53 -2.55 -28.68
C PRO A 636 -2.86 -1.68 -27.46
N TYR A 637 -3.67 -2.21 -26.54
CA TYR A 637 -4.07 -1.56 -25.29
C TYR A 637 -4.22 -2.61 -24.18
N ARG A 638 -3.87 -2.23 -22.94
CA ARG A 638 -3.95 -3.11 -21.75
C ARG A 638 -4.28 -2.32 -20.49
N TYR A 639 -4.76 -3.05 -19.49
CA TYR A 639 -4.98 -2.53 -18.14
C TYR A 639 -3.72 -2.68 -17.29
N PHE A 640 -3.30 -1.60 -16.63
CA PHE A 640 -2.27 -1.61 -15.59
C PHE A 640 -2.76 -0.87 -14.34
N ALA A 641 -2.21 -1.26 -13.20
CA ALA A 641 -2.44 -0.63 -11.91
C ALA A 641 -1.13 -0.09 -11.35
N GLY A 642 -1.20 1.00 -10.60
CA GLY A 642 -0.06 1.57 -9.90
C GLY A 642 -0.13 3.08 -9.77
N THR A 643 0.65 3.63 -8.85
CA THR A 643 0.87 5.09 -8.75
C THR A 643 1.47 5.65 -10.04
N SER A 644 2.23 4.84 -10.78
CA SER A 644 2.69 5.12 -12.14
C SER A 644 1.58 5.54 -13.10
N MET A 645 0.38 4.96 -12.99
CA MET A 645 -0.79 5.32 -13.81
C MET A 645 -1.51 6.58 -13.30
N GLY A 646 -1.32 6.95 -12.03
CA GLY A 646 -1.83 8.21 -11.46
C GLY A 646 -1.06 9.43 -11.96
N VAL A 647 0.28 9.36 -12.01
CA VAL A 647 1.18 10.45 -12.46
C VAL A 647 0.71 11.12 -13.79
N PRO A 648 0.43 10.37 -14.88
CA PRO A 648 0.09 10.98 -16.17
C PRO A 648 -1.24 11.75 -16.17
N HIS A 649 -2.18 11.42 -15.27
CA HIS A 649 -3.41 12.20 -15.10
C HIS A 649 -3.12 13.59 -14.52
N VAL A 650 -2.21 13.66 -13.55
CA VAL A 650 -1.74 14.95 -12.98
C VAL A 650 -0.89 15.71 -14.00
N ALA A 651 0.03 15.02 -14.70
CA ALA A 651 0.86 15.63 -15.74
C ALA A 651 0.01 16.24 -16.87
N GLY A 652 -1.01 15.50 -17.35
CA GLY A 652 -1.95 15.99 -18.35
C GLY A 652 -2.79 17.16 -17.84
N THR A 653 -3.25 17.13 -16.58
CA THR A 653 -3.96 18.25 -15.95
C THR A 653 -3.11 19.52 -15.94
N ILE A 654 -1.83 19.41 -15.58
CA ILE A 654 -0.89 20.54 -15.58
C ILE A 654 -0.65 21.04 -17.02
N ALA A 655 -0.57 20.15 -18.02
CA ALA A 655 -0.47 20.57 -19.41
C ALA A 655 -1.70 21.39 -19.85
N LEU A 656 -2.90 20.99 -19.43
CA LEU A 656 -4.12 21.78 -19.68
C LEU A 656 -4.08 23.14 -18.95
N MET A 657 -3.61 23.18 -17.70
CA MET A 657 -3.43 24.43 -16.95
C MET A 657 -2.45 25.38 -17.65
N LEU A 658 -1.35 24.86 -18.17
CA LEU A 658 -0.33 25.63 -18.89
C LEU A 658 -0.80 26.11 -20.26
N GLN A 659 -1.64 25.35 -20.96
CA GLN A 659 -2.32 25.84 -22.16
C GLN A 659 -3.26 27.01 -21.80
N ALA A 660 -4.01 26.87 -20.71
CA ALA A 660 -4.92 27.89 -20.20
C ALA A 660 -4.18 29.18 -19.77
N ASN A 661 -3.03 29.03 -19.11
CA ASN A 661 -2.18 30.11 -18.64
C ASN A 661 -0.69 29.71 -18.69
N PRO A 662 0.05 30.10 -19.75
CA PRO A 662 1.42 29.64 -19.97
C PRO A 662 2.44 30.25 -18.99
N ASN A 663 2.05 31.30 -18.24
CA ASN A 663 2.92 32.04 -17.32
C ASN A 663 2.88 31.49 -15.88
N LEU A 664 2.11 30.43 -15.62
CA LEU A 664 2.09 29.83 -14.29
C LEU A 664 3.47 29.33 -13.88
N THR A 665 3.88 29.69 -12.67
CA THR A 665 5.07 29.13 -12.02
C THR A 665 4.75 27.78 -11.39
N ALA A 666 5.79 26.98 -11.09
CA ALA A 666 5.60 25.70 -10.39
C ALA A 666 4.86 25.87 -9.05
N ALA A 667 5.18 26.92 -8.28
CA ALA A 667 4.49 27.24 -7.04
C ALA A 667 2.99 27.55 -7.23
N GLN A 668 2.64 28.32 -8.27
CA GLN A 668 1.24 28.62 -8.58
C GLN A 668 0.47 27.38 -9.03
N ILE A 669 1.12 26.48 -9.78
CA ILE A 669 0.52 25.20 -10.19
C ILE A 669 0.20 24.36 -8.95
N LYS A 670 1.18 24.15 -8.05
CA LYS A 670 1.00 23.39 -6.80
C LYS A 670 -0.12 23.98 -5.94
N GLN A 671 -0.16 25.30 -5.81
CA GLN A 671 -1.19 26.00 -5.04
C GLN A 671 -2.59 25.80 -5.64
N ILE A 672 -2.75 26.01 -6.95
CA ILE A 672 -4.05 25.84 -7.62
C ILE A 672 -4.54 24.40 -7.49
N LEU A 673 -3.65 23.41 -7.68
CA LEU A 673 -4.00 22.00 -7.50
C LEU A 673 -4.48 21.74 -6.06
N ALA A 674 -3.78 22.24 -5.05
CA ALA A 674 -4.16 22.07 -3.64
C ALA A 674 -5.50 22.73 -3.30
N GLU A 675 -5.78 23.92 -3.82
CA GLU A 675 -7.04 24.63 -3.58
C GLU A 675 -8.25 24.02 -4.31
N THR A 676 -8.01 23.22 -5.36
CA THR A 676 -9.06 22.67 -6.23
C THR A 676 -9.24 21.16 -6.14
N ALA A 677 -8.33 20.48 -5.43
CA ALA A 677 -8.41 19.05 -5.19
C ALA A 677 -9.68 18.67 -4.41
N ASN A 678 -10.23 17.51 -4.73
CA ASN A 678 -11.43 16.98 -4.11
C ASN A 678 -11.06 16.10 -2.90
N GLN A 679 -11.45 16.54 -1.70
CA GLN A 679 -11.16 15.86 -0.43
C GLN A 679 -12.25 14.90 0.02
N THR A 680 -13.38 14.83 -0.68
CA THR A 680 -14.52 13.99 -0.28
C THR A 680 -14.60 12.64 -0.99
N VAL A 681 -13.62 12.35 -1.86
CA VAL A 681 -13.58 11.16 -2.70
C VAL A 681 -12.68 10.12 -2.09
#